data_AF-A0A1Z4N6E3-F1
#
_entry.id   AF-A0A1Z4N6E3-F1
#
_cell.length_a   1.000
_cell.length_b   1.000
_cell.length_c   1.000
_cell.angle_alpha   90.00
_cell.angle_beta   90.00
_cell.angle_gamma   90.00
#
_symmetry.space_group_name_H-M   'P 1'
#
loop_
_entity.id
_entity.type
_entity.pdbx_description
1 polymer ?
#
loop_
_entity_poly.entity_id
_entity_poly.type
_entity_poly.pdbx_seq_one_letter_code
_entity_poly.pdbx_strand_id
1 'polypeptide(L)'
;MPSDNAGNTLNTALGFNLNSGTQSFTDWVGVGDTNDYYGLNFTSRSALSVCLNNLSADANLELLNSSGGLIASSANSNSISESINSILDAGSYYIRVYQGTNNSETNYSLSVSTQNHQTDLVWRNSATGQNALWYMNNDTLLNGVFFNGVTDTSWKIEGSGDFNNDGHSDIVWRNSANGQNALWYMNGEQLLSGVFFNSVSDTNWKIEGTADFNNDGYSDIVWRNSATGQNALWYVKGDQLLSGVFFNSVSDTNWKIAGTGDFNKDGYSDIVWRNSANGQNALWYMKGDQLLNGVFFNSVADSNWQIQGTSDFNNDGYSDIVWRNSATGQNALWYMSSAQLLNGVFFNGVSDANWQITGVSTNSSEPTPIDVAGNTTANAFKMGTVTGSGNFRDRLSAVDLNDYYEFNLSTYSDFNLSLNELTADANVQLLNSNGAVIQTSTNPGSTAESMSLKLGAGNYYIQVYQSGSTATNYNLTVSATPSTDPGNSLGNAEVENSAVFSRSEQVSATDINDFYRFSVNQSGVFTANLTGLTGDADVRLIKDINGSGAIDTAQLYNSTTGVLDTGEILAWQWERGTTSESIRRFLDAGNYYLQVMSYNNQTANYNLSTDFTPTASDNLSFSLSPSFASNINATAQATIQKAINFWKNAIAYSSFNSAQTFALTVVEDTSITGSTLAQGNYLTTATDAKGHIIPTSGQLTLSSSYLNTLNTVANYTPDIIIHEIGHALGLVGLLNSSSVDTATGTYKANTYAGWAYGELRGTFSQTAIPMTTGIGEGSDYIHWKEEVFGSETMTHITKGAASSFSQLSLAALRDIGWNVNFGAAQPYSLPLGGTQSSLANVVYNYNNGNVVAAGTSFTGGYYSHVVNSEFTDRLHHIQLGGTGTISVTLNNLTANADMSLIYDANNNGLIDTGEVIATSANTGTTSESFNLSNLAAGNYYIDVYASNYLDSLGNKLLVDSSYKLNFNKVASA
;
A
#
# COMPACT_ATOMS: atom_id res chain seq x y z
N MET A 1 -22.88 40.50 -37.80
CA MET A 1 -23.05 39.20 -37.14
C MET A 1 -22.78 38.14 -38.19
N PRO A 2 -21.86 37.19 -37.93
CA PRO A 2 -21.81 35.93 -38.67
C PRO A 2 -23.21 35.27 -38.68
N SER A 3 -23.46 34.35 -39.61
CA SER A 3 -24.72 33.61 -39.65
C SER A 3 -24.67 32.50 -38.61
N ASP A 4 -25.47 32.61 -37.54
CA ASP A 4 -25.75 31.54 -36.57
C ASP A 4 -26.61 30.47 -37.26
N ASN A 5 -26.05 29.28 -37.45
CA ASN A 5 -26.74 28.15 -38.07
C ASN A 5 -27.10 27.04 -37.07
N ALA A 6 -26.50 27.04 -35.87
CA ALA A 6 -26.68 26.04 -34.84
C ALA A 6 -27.23 26.67 -33.55
N GLY A 7 -28.53 26.46 -33.26
CA GLY A 7 -29.19 27.24 -32.22
C GLY A 7 -28.68 27.00 -30.78
N ASN A 8 -28.97 27.98 -29.92
CA ASN A 8 -28.45 28.12 -28.55
C ASN A 8 -29.05 27.20 -27.46
N THR A 9 -29.92 26.25 -27.83
CA THR A 9 -30.59 25.35 -26.88
C THR A 9 -30.79 23.97 -27.50
N LEU A 10 -30.97 22.94 -26.68
CA LEU A 10 -31.29 21.57 -27.13
C LEU A 10 -32.51 21.52 -28.08
N ASN A 11 -33.51 22.38 -27.87
CA ASN A 11 -34.73 22.44 -28.69
C ASN A 11 -34.51 23.14 -30.03
N THR A 12 -33.48 23.96 -30.15
CA THR A 12 -33.12 24.72 -31.35
C THR A 12 -31.86 24.17 -32.02
N ALA A 13 -31.40 23.00 -31.57
CA ALA A 13 -30.19 22.38 -32.07
C ALA A 13 -30.29 22.07 -33.57
N LEU A 14 -29.20 22.26 -34.30
CA LEU A 14 -29.11 21.88 -35.71
C LEU A 14 -29.06 20.35 -35.82
N GLY A 15 -30.16 19.75 -36.26
CA GLY A 15 -30.26 18.31 -36.44
C GLY A 15 -29.58 17.82 -37.72
N PHE A 16 -28.81 16.73 -37.63
CA PHE A 16 -28.19 16.07 -38.77
C PHE A 16 -28.18 14.54 -38.60
N ASN A 17 -28.11 13.81 -39.71
CA ASN A 17 -28.09 12.34 -39.73
C ASN A 17 -26.73 11.84 -40.19
N LEU A 18 -26.05 11.02 -39.39
CA LEU A 18 -24.77 10.41 -39.73
C LEU A 18 -24.99 9.01 -40.31
N ASN A 19 -24.97 8.91 -41.65
CA ASN A 19 -25.28 7.67 -42.38
C ASN A 19 -24.00 6.88 -42.79
N SER A 20 -22.86 7.13 -42.14
CA SER A 20 -21.45 6.84 -42.48
C SER A 20 -20.68 8.02 -43.09
N GLY A 21 -19.43 8.23 -42.63
CA GLY A 21 -18.53 9.31 -43.03
C GLY A 21 -18.52 10.54 -42.10
N THR A 22 -17.55 11.44 -42.31
CA THR A 22 -17.41 12.70 -41.55
C THR A 22 -18.30 13.80 -42.13
N GLN A 23 -19.10 14.44 -41.29
CA GLN A 23 -19.83 15.67 -41.60
C GLN A 23 -19.15 16.86 -40.93
N SER A 24 -19.02 17.97 -41.67
CA SER A 24 -18.38 19.18 -41.15
C SER A 24 -19.33 20.36 -41.21
N PHE A 25 -19.29 21.17 -40.16
CA PHE A 25 -20.04 22.39 -39.95
C PHE A 25 -19.06 23.53 -39.68
N THR A 26 -19.48 24.75 -39.93
CA THR A 26 -18.75 25.97 -39.58
C THR A 26 -19.73 26.94 -38.95
N ASP A 27 -19.39 27.44 -37.77
CA ASP A 27 -20.21 28.43 -37.06
C ASP A 27 -19.34 29.30 -36.14
N TRP A 28 -19.96 30.08 -35.25
CA TRP A 28 -19.27 30.99 -34.35
C TRP A 28 -19.93 31.04 -32.97
N VAL A 29 -19.11 31.03 -31.91
CA VAL A 29 -19.55 31.33 -30.54
C VAL A 29 -18.92 32.62 -30.02
N GLY A 30 -19.68 33.39 -29.22
CA GLY A 30 -19.23 34.61 -28.56
C GLY A 30 -20.31 35.36 -27.78
N VAL A 31 -20.11 36.67 -27.55
CA VAL A 31 -20.92 37.46 -26.59
C VAL A 31 -22.41 37.53 -26.98
N GLY A 32 -22.71 37.49 -28.28
CA GLY A 32 -24.08 37.47 -28.80
C GLY A 32 -24.65 36.07 -29.06
N ASP A 33 -23.82 35.04 -28.93
CA ASP A 33 -24.11 33.66 -29.33
C ASP A 33 -23.30 32.67 -28.48
N THR A 34 -23.78 32.36 -27.30
CA THR A 34 -22.93 31.74 -26.27
C THR A 34 -22.79 30.23 -26.43
N ASN A 35 -23.68 29.59 -27.19
CA ASN A 35 -23.71 28.15 -27.36
C ASN A 35 -24.25 27.78 -28.74
N ASP A 36 -23.68 26.74 -29.32
CA ASP A 36 -24.21 26.12 -30.52
C ASP A 36 -24.49 24.65 -30.25
N TYR A 37 -25.73 24.23 -30.44
CA TYR A 37 -26.13 22.84 -30.25
C TYR A 37 -26.35 22.14 -31.59
N TYR A 38 -25.81 20.93 -31.70
CA TYR A 38 -25.99 20.03 -32.85
C TYR A 38 -26.63 18.74 -32.37
N GLY A 39 -27.73 18.32 -32.99
CA GLY A 39 -28.46 17.10 -32.63
C GLY A 39 -28.15 15.95 -33.58
N LEU A 40 -27.86 14.77 -33.04
CA LEU A 40 -27.61 13.56 -33.82
C LEU A 40 -28.36 12.36 -33.22
N ASN A 41 -28.66 11.37 -34.07
CA ASN A 41 -29.39 10.17 -33.68
C ASN A 41 -28.70 8.91 -34.21
N PHE A 42 -28.54 7.93 -33.32
CA PHE A 42 -27.97 6.63 -33.62
C PHE A 42 -29.04 5.55 -33.61
N THR A 43 -29.10 4.75 -34.67
CA THR A 43 -29.99 3.59 -34.77
C THR A 43 -29.39 2.31 -34.18
N SER A 44 -28.09 2.31 -33.91
CA SER A 44 -27.28 1.22 -33.35
C SER A 44 -26.11 1.81 -32.56
N ARG A 45 -25.52 1.02 -31.66
CA ARG A 45 -24.32 1.45 -30.93
C ARG A 45 -23.21 1.83 -31.91
N SER A 46 -22.62 3.00 -31.76
CA SER A 46 -21.74 3.63 -32.74
C SER A 46 -20.58 4.34 -32.07
N ALA A 47 -19.39 4.27 -32.66
CA ALA A 47 -18.31 5.16 -32.29
C ALA A 47 -18.57 6.54 -32.88
N LEU A 48 -18.48 7.56 -32.05
CA LEU A 48 -18.60 8.97 -32.39
C LEU A 48 -17.24 9.64 -32.19
N SER A 49 -16.77 10.33 -33.22
CA SER A 49 -15.63 11.25 -33.12
C SER A 49 -16.07 12.66 -33.50
N VAL A 50 -15.76 13.62 -32.63
CA VAL A 50 -16.09 15.03 -32.75
C VAL A 50 -14.82 15.83 -32.61
N CYS A 51 -14.51 16.69 -33.58
CA CYS A 51 -13.34 17.57 -33.54
C CYS A 51 -13.77 19.02 -33.85
N LEU A 52 -13.34 19.95 -33.00
CA LEU A 52 -13.54 21.39 -33.13
C LEU A 52 -12.21 22.05 -33.48
N ASN A 53 -12.12 22.65 -34.67
CA ASN A 53 -10.89 23.21 -35.22
C ASN A 53 -11.09 24.66 -35.69
N ASN A 54 -10.01 25.28 -36.17
CA ASN A 54 -9.99 26.65 -36.72
C ASN A 54 -10.42 27.73 -35.71
N LEU A 55 -10.11 27.52 -34.43
CA LEU A 55 -10.39 28.46 -33.37
C LEU A 55 -9.44 29.67 -33.45
N SER A 56 -9.98 30.88 -33.29
CA SER A 56 -9.28 32.14 -33.14
C SER A 56 -9.30 32.69 -31.70
N ALA A 57 -10.10 32.08 -30.83
CA ALA A 57 -10.17 32.31 -29.39
C ALA A 57 -10.69 31.03 -28.69
N ASP A 58 -10.80 31.04 -27.37
CA ASP A 58 -11.16 29.89 -26.54
C ASP A 58 -12.62 29.45 -26.73
N ALA A 59 -12.85 28.19 -27.10
CA ALA A 59 -14.15 27.54 -27.18
C ALA A 59 -14.04 26.05 -26.84
N ASN A 60 -15.02 25.59 -26.06
CA ASN A 60 -15.07 24.25 -25.49
C ASN A 60 -16.12 23.39 -26.20
N LEU A 61 -16.01 22.08 -26.01
CA LEU A 61 -16.87 21.06 -26.60
C LEU A 61 -17.48 20.17 -25.51
N GLU A 62 -18.77 19.90 -25.60
CA GLU A 62 -19.52 18.96 -24.76
C GLU A 62 -20.33 17.98 -25.62
N LEU A 63 -20.43 16.74 -25.17
CA LEU A 63 -21.32 15.70 -25.68
C LEU A 63 -22.37 15.40 -24.61
N LEU A 64 -23.65 15.43 -24.97
CA LEU A 64 -24.79 15.38 -24.07
C LEU A 64 -25.75 14.25 -24.47
N ASN A 65 -26.42 13.65 -23.49
CA ASN A 65 -27.50 12.70 -23.72
C ASN A 65 -28.80 13.38 -24.14
N SER A 66 -29.83 12.59 -24.46
CA SER A 66 -31.15 13.09 -24.90
C SER A 66 -31.85 14.04 -23.92
N SER A 67 -31.48 14.01 -22.64
CA SER A 67 -32.02 14.86 -21.59
C SER A 67 -31.14 16.08 -21.28
N GLY A 68 -30.04 16.27 -22.02
CA GLY A 68 -29.08 17.35 -21.78
C GLY A 68 -28.06 17.06 -20.68
N GLY A 69 -27.99 15.83 -20.17
CA GLY A 69 -26.96 15.41 -19.22
C GLY A 69 -25.62 15.21 -19.90
N LEU A 70 -24.53 15.65 -19.26
CA LEU A 70 -23.18 15.57 -19.79
C LEU A 70 -22.70 14.11 -19.91
N ILE A 71 -22.16 13.75 -21.07
CA ILE A 71 -21.52 12.44 -21.36
C ILE A 71 -20.00 12.60 -21.42
N ALA A 72 -19.51 13.59 -22.15
CA ALA A 72 -18.08 13.86 -22.29
C ALA A 72 -17.85 15.35 -22.59
N SER A 73 -16.66 15.88 -22.28
CA SER A 73 -16.29 17.26 -22.61
C SER A 73 -14.79 17.38 -22.93
N SER A 74 -14.45 18.45 -23.63
CA SER A 74 -13.08 18.89 -23.92
C SER A 74 -13.02 20.41 -23.79
N ALA A 75 -12.06 20.91 -23.00
CA ALA A 75 -11.95 22.32 -22.61
C ALA A 75 -10.48 22.76 -22.53
N ASN A 76 -9.76 22.62 -23.65
CA ASN A 76 -8.41 23.11 -23.81
C ASN A 76 -8.40 24.64 -23.90
N SER A 77 -7.63 25.29 -23.04
CA SER A 77 -7.56 26.75 -23.01
C SER A 77 -7.02 27.37 -24.31
N ASN A 78 -7.46 28.60 -24.60
CA ASN A 78 -7.07 29.40 -25.79
C ASN A 78 -7.53 28.77 -27.12
N SER A 79 -6.86 29.07 -28.23
CA SER A 79 -7.24 28.63 -29.59
C SER A 79 -6.81 27.19 -29.93
N ILE A 80 -6.72 26.30 -28.94
CA ILE A 80 -6.34 24.91 -29.13
C ILE A 80 -7.59 24.11 -29.53
N SER A 81 -7.47 23.25 -30.55
CA SER A 81 -8.57 22.41 -31.01
C SER A 81 -9.14 21.51 -29.91
N GLU A 82 -10.45 21.27 -29.95
CA GLU A 82 -11.12 20.33 -29.05
C GLU A 82 -11.43 19.02 -29.75
N SER A 83 -11.47 17.93 -28.99
CA SER A 83 -11.88 16.63 -29.52
C SER A 83 -12.58 15.78 -28.48
N ILE A 84 -13.66 15.09 -28.90
CA ILE A 84 -14.36 14.07 -28.11
C ILE A 84 -14.47 12.81 -28.95
N ASN A 85 -14.01 11.68 -28.41
CA ASN A 85 -14.28 10.36 -28.95
C ASN A 85 -15.12 9.58 -27.92
N SER A 86 -16.22 8.96 -28.34
CA SER A 86 -17.13 8.25 -27.45
C SER A 86 -17.83 7.11 -28.17
N ILE A 87 -18.15 6.03 -27.45
CA ILE A 87 -19.04 4.98 -27.95
C ILE A 87 -20.42 5.25 -27.38
N LEU A 88 -21.40 5.40 -28.26
CA LEU A 88 -22.77 5.75 -27.91
C LEU A 88 -23.71 4.63 -28.30
N ASP A 89 -24.61 4.24 -27.41
CA ASP A 89 -25.70 3.30 -27.72
C ASP A 89 -26.68 3.91 -28.74
N ALA A 90 -27.62 3.10 -29.23
CA ALA A 90 -28.71 3.63 -30.05
C ALA A 90 -29.52 4.67 -29.26
N GLY A 91 -29.68 5.87 -29.80
CA GLY A 91 -30.36 6.96 -29.14
C GLY A 91 -30.04 8.35 -29.71
N SER A 92 -30.71 9.36 -29.16
CA SER A 92 -30.52 10.77 -29.51
C SER A 92 -29.51 11.43 -28.59
N TYR A 93 -28.57 12.18 -29.18
CA TYR A 93 -27.50 12.88 -28.48
C TYR A 93 -27.35 14.29 -29.01
N TYR A 94 -26.63 15.12 -28.26
CA TYR A 94 -26.33 16.50 -28.64
C TYR A 94 -24.86 16.81 -28.45
N ILE A 95 -24.29 17.55 -29.39
CA ILE A 95 -22.98 18.17 -29.24
C ILE A 95 -23.21 19.65 -28.95
N ARG A 96 -22.53 20.20 -27.96
CA ARG A 96 -22.57 21.62 -27.63
C ARG A 96 -21.18 22.21 -27.78
N VAL A 97 -21.07 23.26 -28.59
CA VAL A 97 -19.90 24.14 -28.65
C VAL A 97 -20.24 25.40 -27.85
N TYR A 98 -19.34 25.89 -27.00
CA TYR A 98 -19.61 27.08 -26.19
C TYR A 98 -18.33 27.86 -25.88
N GLN A 99 -18.48 29.15 -25.59
CA GLN A 99 -17.34 30.03 -25.25
C GLN A 99 -16.55 29.47 -24.04
N GLY A 100 -15.22 29.33 -24.18
CA GLY A 100 -14.38 28.74 -23.13
C GLY A 100 -14.00 29.70 -22.01
N THR A 101 -13.82 30.99 -22.34
CA THR A 101 -13.72 32.08 -21.35
C THR A 101 -14.80 33.15 -21.61
N ASN A 102 -15.21 33.87 -20.56
CA ASN A 102 -16.26 34.89 -20.68
C ASN A 102 -15.88 35.97 -21.71
N ASN A 103 -16.72 36.13 -22.73
CA ASN A 103 -16.54 37.04 -23.87
C ASN A 103 -15.48 36.59 -24.90
N SER A 104 -15.10 35.32 -24.91
CA SER A 104 -14.29 34.74 -25.98
C SER A 104 -15.12 34.63 -27.26
N GLU A 105 -14.61 35.18 -28.37
CA GLU A 105 -15.30 35.21 -29.66
C GLU A 105 -14.48 34.45 -30.71
N THR A 106 -15.01 33.35 -31.23
CA THR A 106 -14.29 32.51 -32.19
C THR A 106 -15.18 31.89 -33.24
N ASN A 107 -14.72 31.94 -34.49
CA ASN A 107 -15.26 31.04 -35.51
C ASN A 107 -14.70 29.65 -35.25
N TYR A 108 -15.40 28.62 -35.68
CA TYR A 108 -14.91 27.26 -35.60
C TYR A 108 -15.35 26.43 -36.80
N SER A 109 -14.69 25.30 -36.98
CA SER A 109 -15.16 24.20 -37.82
C SER A 109 -15.34 22.97 -36.96
N LEU A 110 -16.57 22.47 -36.89
CA LEU A 110 -16.93 21.25 -36.17
C LEU A 110 -17.00 20.11 -37.17
N SER A 111 -16.21 19.07 -36.98
CA SER A 111 -16.29 17.83 -37.75
C SER A 111 -16.79 16.70 -36.86
N VAL A 112 -17.78 15.95 -37.32
CA VAL A 112 -18.43 14.86 -36.62
C VAL A 112 -18.45 13.62 -37.50
N SER A 113 -17.98 12.48 -37.01
CA SER A 113 -17.94 11.22 -37.77
C SER A 113 -18.40 10.05 -36.93
N THR A 114 -18.98 9.05 -37.59
CA THR A 114 -19.45 7.83 -36.93
C THR A 114 -19.08 6.57 -37.69
N GLN A 115 -18.74 5.50 -36.96
CA GLN A 115 -18.44 4.18 -37.51
C GLN A 115 -19.01 3.06 -36.63
N ASN A 116 -19.53 2.02 -37.29
CA ASN A 116 -19.88 0.74 -36.65
C ASN A 116 -18.60 -0.10 -36.62
N HIS A 117 -18.09 -0.44 -35.44
CA HIS A 117 -16.92 -1.32 -35.28
C HIS A 117 -17.28 -2.76 -35.66
N GLN A 118 -16.48 -3.42 -36.51
CA GLN A 118 -16.71 -4.84 -36.82
C GLN A 118 -15.45 -5.73 -36.90
N THR A 119 -14.25 -5.22 -37.18
CA THR A 119 -13.06 -6.07 -37.42
C THR A 119 -11.88 -5.71 -36.53
N ASP A 120 -11.42 -6.66 -35.71
CA ASP A 120 -10.29 -6.55 -34.79
C ASP A 120 -9.11 -7.44 -35.21
N LEU A 121 -7.94 -7.28 -34.60
CA LEU A 121 -6.73 -8.07 -34.91
C LEU A 121 -6.37 -9.03 -33.77
N VAL A 122 -6.17 -10.30 -34.10
CA VAL A 122 -5.68 -11.31 -33.16
C VAL A 122 -4.17 -11.44 -33.28
N TRP A 123 -3.49 -11.33 -32.15
CA TRP A 123 -2.04 -11.33 -32.03
C TRP A 123 -1.56 -12.53 -31.22
N ARG A 124 -0.42 -13.11 -31.62
CA ARG A 124 0.28 -14.14 -30.85
C ARG A 124 1.77 -13.86 -30.80
N ASN A 125 2.35 -13.97 -29.60
CA ASN A 125 3.79 -13.96 -29.43
C ASN A 125 4.33 -15.38 -29.63
N SER A 126 5.10 -15.55 -30.69
CA SER A 126 5.66 -16.85 -31.09
C SER A 126 6.74 -17.39 -30.15
N ALA A 127 7.32 -16.55 -29.28
CA ALA A 127 8.36 -16.94 -28.32
C ALA A 127 7.80 -17.26 -26.93
N THR A 128 6.78 -16.51 -26.47
CA THR A 128 6.21 -16.66 -25.11
C THR A 128 4.90 -17.44 -25.09
N GLY A 129 4.19 -17.50 -26.23
CA GLY A 129 2.87 -18.11 -26.31
C GLY A 129 1.72 -17.24 -25.78
N GLN A 130 1.99 -15.97 -25.46
CA GLN A 130 0.97 -14.98 -25.11
C GLN A 130 0.11 -14.63 -26.33
N ASN A 131 -1.17 -14.34 -26.10
CA ASN A 131 -2.10 -13.89 -27.13
C ASN A 131 -2.71 -12.54 -26.75
N ALA A 132 -3.01 -11.70 -27.73
CA ALA A 132 -3.66 -10.41 -27.54
C ALA A 132 -4.72 -10.16 -28.61
N LEU A 133 -5.76 -9.41 -28.26
CA LEU A 133 -6.77 -8.89 -29.19
C LEU A 133 -6.60 -7.38 -29.27
N TRP A 134 -6.49 -6.85 -30.48
CA TRP A 134 -6.43 -5.42 -30.75
C TRP A 134 -7.76 -4.98 -31.31
N TYR A 135 -8.46 -4.13 -30.54
CA TYR A 135 -9.69 -3.51 -30.99
C TYR A 135 -9.35 -2.43 -32.00
N MET A 136 -9.84 -2.57 -33.22
CA MET A 136 -9.54 -1.66 -34.32
C MET A 136 -10.78 -0.86 -34.70
N ASN A 137 -10.56 0.37 -35.13
CA ASN A 137 -11.51 1.14 -35.89
C ASN A 137 -10.85 1.54 -37.19
N ASN A 138 -11.21 0.87 -38.30
CA ASN A 138 -10.53 1.04 -39.57
C ASN A 138 -9.00 0.79 -39.41
N ASP A 139 -8.17 1.78 -39.74
CA ASP A 139 -6.71 1.78 -39.58
C ASP A 139 -6.24 2.32 -38.22
N THR A 140 -7.13 2.52 -37.24
CA THR A 140 -6.78 3.04 -35.91
C THR A 140 -6.89 1.96 -34.83
N LEU A 141 -5.83 1.76 -34.05
CA LEU A 141 -5.88 0.94 -32.83
C LEU A 141 -6.59 1.71 -31.72
N LEU A 142 -7.68 1.16 -31.19
CA LEU A 142 -8.40 1.72 -30.04
C LEU A 142 -7.81 1.24 -28.73
N ASN A 143 -7.62 -0.08 -28.60
CA ASN A 143 -7.12 -0.73 -27.39
C ASN A 143 -6.50 -2.10 -27.72
N GLY A 144 -5.61 -2.60 -26.86
CA GLY A 144 -5.05 -3.95 -26.95
C GLY A 144 -5.17 -4.69 -25.62
N VAL A 145 -5.79 -5.86 -25.62
CA VAL A 145 -6.02 -6.69 -24.43
C VAL A 145 -5.33 -8.04 -24.57
N PHE A 146 -4.74 -8.56 -23.49
CA PHE A 146 -4.23 -9.93 -23.47
C PHE A 146 -5.35 -10.91 -23.13
N PHE A 147 -5.34 -12.08 -23.75
CA PHE A 147 -6.23 -13.18 -23.38
C PHE A 147 -5.46 -14.49 -23.18
N ASN A 148 -6.18 -15.58 -22.90
CA ASN A 148 -5.62 -16.90 -22.59
C ASN A 148 -4.47 -17.26 -23.55
N GLY A 149 -3.26 -17.40 -22.99
CA GLY A 149 -2.07 -17.84 -23.72
C GLY A 149 -1.92 -19.36 -23.76
N VAL A 150 -1.11 -19.84 -24.71
CA VAL A 150 -0.66 -21.24 -24.80
C VAL A 150 0.86 -21.26 -24.81
N THR A 151 1.46 -21.62 -23.68
CA THR A 151 2.92 -21.56 -23.47
C THR A 151 3.70 -22.57 -24.30
N ASP A 152 3.07 -23.67 -24.71
CA ASP A 152 3.63 -24.57 -25.72
C ASP A 152 3.63 -23.86 -27.09
N THR A 153 4.79 -23.33 -27.47
CA THR A 153 4.98 -22.57 -28.70
C THR A 153 4.88 -23.41 -29.97
N SER A 154 4.80 -24.74 -29.86
CA SER A 154 4.48 -25.61 -30.99
C SER A 154 3.02 -25.45 -31.45
N TRP A 155 2.12 -24.99 -30.57
CA TRP A 155 0.78 -24.56 -30.93
C TRP A 155 0.79 -23.17 -31.57
N LYS A 156 0.28 -23.11 -32.81
CA LYS A 156 0.09 -21.89 -33.59
C LYS A 156 -1.40 -21.60 -33.74
N ILE A 157 -1.77 -20.32 -33.65
CA ILE A 157 -3.04 -19.85 -34.19
C ILE A 157 -2.83 -19.75 -35.69
N GLU A 158 -3.60 -20.51 -36.46
CA GLU A 158 -3.47 -20.54 -37.93
C GLU A 158 -4.65 -19.84 -38.62
N GLY A 159 -5.63 -19.36 -37.86
CA GLY A 159 -6.75 -18.60 -38.38
C GLY A 159 -7.79 -18.31 -37.31
N SER A 160 -8.73 -17.46 -37.69
CA SER A 160 -9.90 -17.11 -36.91
C SER A 160 -11.12 -16.98 -37.83
N GLY A 161 -12.29 -17.27 -37.30
CA GLY A 161 -13.54 -17.23 -38.04
C GLY A 161 -14.67 -17.78 -37.18
N ASP A 162 -15.91 -17.42 -37.50
CA ASP A 162 -17.08 -17.93 -36.79
C ASP A 162 -17.32 -19.40 -37.17
N PHE A 163 -16.88 -20.32 -36.32
CA PHE A 163 -16.98 -21.76 -36.59
C PHE A 163 -18.27 -22.36 -36.03
N ASN A 164 -19.02 -21.66 -35.16
CA ASN A 164 -20.26 -22.16 -34.56
C ASN A 164 -21.53 -21.37 -34.97
N ASN A 165 -21.37 -20.35 -35.80
CA ASN A 165 -22.39 -19.42 -36.27
C ASN A 165 -23.11 -18.70 -35.12
N ASP A 166 -22.37 -18.27 -34.09
CA ASP A 166 -22.87 -17.46 -32.97
C ASP A 166 -22.66 -15.95 -33.17
N GLY A 167 -22.00 -15.57 -34.26
CA GLY A 167 -21.71 -14.19 -34.63
C GLY A 167 -20.38 -13.66 -34.11
N HIS A 168 -19.59 -14.48 -33.42
CA HIS A 168 -18.24 -14.16 -32.92
C HIS A 168 -17.17 -14.99 -33.63
N SER A 169 -15.98 -14.41 -33.80
CA SER A 169 -14.86 -15.16 -34.39
C SER A 169 -14.19 -16.07 -33.36
N ASP A 170 -14.19 -17.35 -33.65
CA ASP A 170 -13.46 -18.39 -32.92
C ASP A 170 -12.01 -18.50 -33.41
N ILE A 171 -11.17 -19.27 -32.72
CA ILE A 171 -9.74 -19.45 -33.04
C ILE A 171 -9.43 -20.91 -33.37
N VAL A 172 -8.84 -21.15 -34.55
CA VAL A 172 -8.31 -22.46 -34.92
C VAL A 172 -6.81 -22.57 -34.62
N TRP A 173 -6.47 -23.63 -33.91
CA TRP A 173 -5.12 -23.94 -33.46
C TRP A 173 -4.57 -25.17 -34.17
N ARG A 174 -3.28 -25.14 -34.50
CA ARG A 174 -2.54 -26.30 -35.00
C ARG A 174 -1.23 -26.48 -34.26
N ASN A 175 -0.96 -27.71 -33.84
CA ASN A 175 0.33 -28.08 -33.30
C ASN A 175 1.30 -28.42 -34.43
N SER A 176 2.30 -27.57 -34.61
CA SER A 176 3.32 -27.68 -35.66
C SER A 176 4.27 -28.88 -35.50
N ALA A 177 4.36 -29.48 -34.30
CA ALA A 177 5.24 -30.61 -34.02
C ALA A 177 4.59 -31.97 -34.30
N ASN A 178 3.28 -32.11 -34.08
CA ASN A 178 2.59 -33.39 -34.16
C ASN A 178 1.31 -33.40 -35.03
N GLY A 179 0.87 -32.24 -35.53
CA GLY A 179 -0.26 -32.13 -36.44
C GLY A 179 -1.65 -32.21 -35.78
N GLN A 180 -1.74 -32.15 -34.46
CA GLN A 180 -3.01 -31.99 -33.74
C GLN A 180 -3.65 -30.64 -34.05
N ASN A 181 -4.99 -30.61 -34.09
CA ASN A 181 -5.76 -29.38 -34.28
C ASN A 181 -6.69 -29.17 -33.08
N ALA A 182 -6.94 -27.92 -32.71
CA ALA A 182 -7.91 -27.55 -31.69
C ALA A 182 -8.71 -26.33 -32.14
N LEU A 183 -9.93 -26.21 -31.63
CA LEU A 183 -10.82 -25.09 -31.86
C LEU A 183 -11.13 -24.45 -30.51
N TRP A 184 -10.98 -23.13 -30.43
CA TRP A 184 -11.33 -22.34 -29.27
C TRP A 184 -12.55 -21.51 -29.63
N TYR A 185 -13.66 -21.77 -28.94
CA TYR A 185 -14.87 -20.97 -29.04
C TYR A 185 -14.70 -19.68 -28.26
N MET A 186 -14.88 -18.54 -28.91
CA MET A 186 -14.54 -17.23 -28.36
C MET A 186 -15.74 -16.28 -28.34
N ASN A 187 -15.71 -15.32 -27.42
CA ASN A 187 -16.53 -14.12 -27.49
C ASN A 187 -15.61 -12.93 -27.18
N GLY A 188 -15.16 -12.23 -28.23
CA GLY A 188 -14.07 -11.26 -28.13
C GLY A 188 -12.80 -11.90 -27.55
N GLU A 189 -12.31 -11.35 -26.44
CA GLU A 189 -11.15 -11.85 -25.71
C GLU A 189 -11.45 -13.05 -24.80
N GLN A 190 -12.73 -13.38 -24.56
CA GLN A 190 -13.12 -14.45 -23.66
C GLN A 190 -13.11 -15.82 -24.36
N LEU A 191 -12.34 -16.77 -23.80
CA LEU A 191 -12.40 -18.17 -24.20
C LEU A 191 -13.60 -18.85 -23.52
N LEU A 192 -14.61 -19.23 -24.30
CA LEU A 192 -15.79 -19.95 -23.80
C LEU A 192 -15.50 -21.44 -23.60
N SER A 193 -14.81 -22.06 -24.56
CA SER A 193 -14.46 -23.48 -24.52
C SER A 193 -13.35 -23.81 -25.51
N GLY A 194 -12.52 -24.80 -25.21
CA GLY A 194 -11.48 -25.32 -26.11
C GLY A 194 -11.65 -26.81 -26.35
N VAL A 195 -11.65 -27.24 -27.61
CA VAL A 195 -11.87 -28.64 -28.02
C VAL A 195 -10.81 -29.09 -29.02
N PHE A 196 -10.34 -30.34 -28.90
CA PHE A 196 -9.52 -30.95 -29.95
C PHE A 196 -10.41 -31.48 -31.06
N PHE A 197 -10.03 -31.26 -32.31
CA PHE A 197 -10.75 -31.82 -33.47
C PHE A 197 -9.76 -32.42 -34.49
N ASN A 198 -10.29 -33.01 -35.56
CA ASN A 198 -9.58 -33.86 -36.54
C ASN A 198 -8.11 -33.48 -36.79
N SER A 199 -7.18 -34.36 -36.45
CA SER A 199 -5.73 -34.16 -36.64
C SER A 199 -5.26 -34.48 -38.07
N VAL A 200 -4.21 -33.80 -38.52
CA VAL A 200 -3.49 -34.08 -39.78
C VAL A 200 -2.02 -34.32 -39.45
N SER A 201 -1.62 -35.59 -39.39
CA SER A 201 -0.27 -35.99 -38.95
C SER A 201 0.87 -35.56 -39.87
N ASP A 202 0.62 -35.38 -41.16
CA ASP A 202 1.58 -34.79 -42.08
C ASP A 202 1.70 -33.28 -41.81
N THR A 203 2.80 -32.89 -41.15
CA THR A 203 3.05 -31.50 -40.74
C THR A 203 3.42 -30.57 -41.90
N ASN A 204 3.59 -31.10 -43.12
CA ASN A 204 3.70 -30.29 -44.34
C ASN A 204 2.38 -29.61 -44.71
N TRP A 205 1.25 -30.18 -44.29
CA TRP A 205 -0.05 -29.54 -44.39
C TRP A 205 -0.18 -28.43 -43.34
N LYS A 206 -0.36 -27.20 -43.83
CA LYS A 206 -0.61 -25.98 -43.05
C LYS A 206 -2.05 -25.55 -43.26
N ILE A 207 -2.67 -25.05 -42.19
CA ILE A 207 -3.88 -24.23 -42.31
C ILE A 207 -3.37 -22.85 -42.73
N GLU A 208 -3.88 -22.29 -43.82
CA GLU A 208 -3.43 -21.01 -44.35
C GLU A 208 -4.58 -20.00 -44.51
N GLY A 209 -5.79 -20.38 -44.13
CA GLY A 209 -6.95 -19.50 -44.21
C GLY A 209 -8.19 -20.13 -43.61
N THR A 210 -9.07 -19.28 -43.11
CA THR A 210 -10.36 -19.61 -42.52
C THR A 210 -11.39 -18.60 -43.00
N ALA A 211 -12.49 -19.06 -43.59
CA ALA A 211 -13.55 -18.22 -44.12
C ALA A 211 -14.74 -19.07 -44.55
N ASP A 212 -15.94 -18.50 -44.69
CA ASP A 212 -17.10 -19.22 -45.24
C ASP A 212 -16.98 -19.32 -46.78
N PHE A 213 -16.59 -20.49 -47.29
CA PHE A 213 -16.40 -20.73 -48.72
C PHE A 213 -17.67 -21.21 -49.41
N ASN A 214 -18.70 -21.64 -48.68
CA ASN A 214 -19.93 -22.22 -49.25
C ASN A 214 -21.21 -21.42 -48.95
N ASN A 215 -21.10 -20.31 -48.20
CA ASN A 215 -22.16 -19.42 -47.77
C ASN A 215 -23.22 -20.12 -46.92
N ASP A 216 -22.79 -20.91 -45.94
CA ASP A 216 -23.68 -21.61 -45.01
C ASP A 216 -23.65 -21.04 -43.57
N GLY A 217 -22.89 -19.96 -43.36
CA GLY A 217 -22.75 -19.22 -42.11
C GLY A 217 -21.60 -19.72 -41.23
N TYR A 218 -20.92 -20.81 -41.60
CA TYR A 218 -19.82 -21.37 -40.81
C TYR A 218 -18.49 -21.17 -41.54
N SER A 219 -17.45 -20.82 -40.80
CA SER A 219 -16.10 -20.71 -41.35
C SER A 219 -15.55 -22.09 -41.71
N ASP A 220 -15.04 -22.23 -42.93
CA ASP A 220 -14.33 -23.40 -43.43
C ASP A 220 -12.81 -23.25 -43.25
N ILE A 221 -12.04 -24.32 -43.48
CA ILE A 221 -10.58 -24.33 -43.32
C ILE A 221 -9.88 -24.64 -44.64
N VAL A 222 -9.02 -23.72 -45.09
CA VAL A 222 -8.15 -23.92 -46.26
C VAL A 222 -6.80 -24.46 -45.82
N TRP A 223 -6.42 -25.57 -46.44
CA TRP A 223 -5.18 -26.28 -46.22
C TRP A 223 -4.26 -26.17 -47.44
N ARG A 224 -2.95 -26.01 -47.19
CA ARG A 224 -1.92 -26.08 -48.22
C ARG A 224 -0.79 -27.00 -47.80
N ASN A 225 -0.37 -27.89 -48.70
CA ASN A 225 0.82 -28.69 -48.50
C ASN A 225 2.06 -27.88 -48.93
N SER A 226 2.88 -27.52 -47.95
CA SER A 226 4.08 -26.71 -48.16
C SER A 226 5.18 -27.38 -48.97
N ALA A 227 5.14 -28.72 -49.13
CA ALA A 227 6.11 -29.49 -49.91
C ALA A 227 5.67 -29.77 -51.35
N THR A 228 4.36 -30.00 -51.59
CA THR A 228 3.84 -30.39 -52.91
C THR A 228 3.07 -29.28 -53.62
N GLY A 229 2.62 -28.25 -52.90
CA GLY A 229 1.77 -27.19 -53.44
C GLY A 229 0.31 -27.61 -53.67
N GLN A 230 -0.10 -28.79 -53.18
CA GLN A 230 -1.50 -29.21 -53.16
C GLN A 230 -2.32 -28.36 -52.19
N ASN A 231 -3.59 -28.12 -52.52
CA ASN A 231 -4.52 -27.39 -51.67
C ASN A 231 -5.75 -28.23 -51.38
N ALA A 232 -6.30 -28.11 -50.17
CA ALA A 232 -7.55 -28.77 -49.77
C ALA A 232 -8.44 -27.79 -49.01
N LEU A 233 -9.76 -27.97 -49.13
CA LEU A 233 -10.77 -27.22 -48.39
C LEU A 233 -11.52 -28.20 -47.48
N TRP A 234 -11.60 -27.86 -46.20
CA TRP A 234 -12.35 -28.60 -45.20
C TRP A 234 -13.61 -27.83 -44.84
N TYR A 235 -14.75 -28.42 -45.15
CA TYR A 235 -16.05 -27.93 -44.72
C TYR A 235 -16.32 -28.37 -43.29
N VAL A 236 -16.53 -27.41 -42.38
CA VAL A 236 -16.66 -27.70 -40.94
C VAL A 236 -17.87 -26.99 -40.33
N LYS A 237 -18.43 -27.56 -39.26
CA LYS A 237 -19.43 -26.91 -38.39
C LYS A 237 -19.08 -27.19 -36.94
N GLY A 238 -18.64 -26.17 -36.24
CA GLY A 238 -17.99 -26.27 -34.95
C GLY A 238 -16.76 -27.17 -35.04
N ASP A 239 -16.69 -28.16 -34.17
CA ASP A 239 -15.63 -29.16 -34.10
C ASP A 239 -15.84 -30.35 -35.05
N GLN A 240 -16.88 -30.32 -35.90
CA GLN A 240 -17.22 -31.40 -36.82
C GLN A 240 -16.70 -31.13 -38.24
N LEU A 241 -15.83 -32.01 -38.73
CA LEU A 241 -15.45 -32.07 -40.15
C LEU A 241 -16.56 -32.74 -40.96
N LEU A 242 -17.23 -31.98 -41.83
CA LEU A 242 -18.28 -32.49 -42.71
C LEU A 242 -17.70 -33.15 -43.96
N SER A 243 -16.71 -32.51 -44.60
CA SER A 243 -16.06 -33.02 -45.81
C SER A 243 -14.70 -32.36 -46.02
N GLY A 244 -13.76 -33.06 -46.65
CA GLY A 244 -12.48 -32.52 -47.08
C GLY A 244 -12.23 -32.81 -48.56
N VAL A 245 -11.99 -31.77 -49.35
CA VAL A 245 -11.86 -31.87 -50.81
C VAL A 245 -10.56 -31.23 -51.30
N PHE A 246 -9.88 -31.85 -52.26
CA PHE A 246 -8.73 -31.23 -52.94
C PHE A 246 -9.23 -30.30 -54.06
N PHE A 247 -8.62 -29.13 -54.16
CA PHE A 247 -8.86 -28.18 -55.26
C PHE A 247 -7.56 -27.84 -55.99
N ASN A 248 -7.62 -26.90 -56.94
CA ASN A 248 -6.51 -26.51 -57.81
C ASN A 248 -5.18 -26.34 -57.05
N SER A 249 -4.15 -27.09 -57.43
CA SER A 249 -2.80 -27.00 -56.86
C SER A 249 -1.96 -25.89 -57.49
N VAL A 250 -1.07 -25.27 -56.71
CA VAL A 250 -0.03 -24.36 -57.20
C VAL A 250 1.32 -24.97 -56.91
N SER A 251 1.95 -25.54 -57.94
CA SER A 251 3.20 -26.31 -57.80
C SER A 251 4.42 -25.47 -57.42
N ASP A 252 4.41 -24.18 -57.73
CA ASP A 252 5.42 -23.24 -57.22
C ASP A 252 5.15 -22.97 -55.73
N THR A 253 5.98 -23.57 -54.87
CA THR A 253 5.84 -23.52 -53.41
C THR A 253 6.21 -22.15 -52.81
N ASN A 254 6.74 -21.22 -53.62
CA ASN A 254 6.92 -19.82 -53.21
C ASN A 254 5.58 -19.09 -53.12
N TRP A 255 4.55 -19.54 -53.83
CA TRP A 255 3.19 -19.05 -53.63
C TRP A 255 2.60 -19.61 -52.34
N LYS A 256 2.27 -18.71 -51.42
CA LYS A 256 1.58 -18.95 -50.16
C LYS A 256 0.17 -18.39 -50.25
N ILE A 257 -0.77 -19.10 -49.64
CA ILE A 257 -2.07 -18.50 -49.32
C ILE A 257 -1.81 -17.60 -48.12
N ALA A 258 -2.21 -16.35 -48.21
CA ALA A 258 -1.85 -15.33 -47.21
C ALA A 258 -3.08 -14.65 -46.60
N GLY A 259 -4.27 -14.98 -47.08
CA GLY A 259 -5.53 -14.47 -46.55
C GLY A 259 -6.72 -15.06 -47.31
N THR A 260 -7.88 -14.99 -46.68
CA THR A 260 -9.18 -15.44 -47.19
C THR A 260 -10.27 -14.47 -46.79
N GLY A 261 -11.25 -14.23 -47.65
CA GLY A 261 -12.37 -13.31 -47.40
C GLY A 261 -13.11 -12.96 -48.68
N ASP A 262 -14.31 -12.40 -48.60
CA ASP A 262 -15.07 -11.98 -49.79
C ASP A 262 -14.51 -10.65 -50.33
N PHE A 263 -13.75 -10.71 -51.43
CA PHE A 263 -13.17 -9.52 -52.06
C PHE A 263 -14.07 -8.96 -53.17
N ASN A 264 -15.11 -9.67 -53.60
CA ASN A 264 -15.92 -9.29 -54.77
C ASN A 264 -17.42 -9.07 -54.47
N LYS A 265 -17.85 -9.26 -53.22
CA LYS A 265 -19.23 -9.14 -52.72
C LYS A 265 -20.20 -10.16 -53.32
N ASP A 266 -19.73 -11.34 -53.71
CA ASP A 266 -20.60 -12.39 -54.24
C ASP A 266 -21.14 -13.34 -53.16
N GLY A 267 -20.72 -13.13 -51.90
CA GLY A 267 -21.12 -13.91 -50.74
C GLY A 267 -20.33 -15.19 -50.55
N TYR A 268 -19.26 -15.42 -51.32
CA TYR A 268 -18.32 -16.51 -51.13
C TYR A 268 -16.92 -15.96 -50.85
N SER A 269 -16.21 -16.61 -49.93
CA SER A 269 -14.85 -16.19 -49.61
C SER A 269 -13.86 -16.55 -50.72
N ASP A 270 -12.97 -15.62 -51.04
CA ASP A 270 -11.89 -15.73 -52.02
C ASP A 270 -10.55 -16.05 -51.35
N ILE A 271 -9.51 -16.31 -52.16
CA ILE A 271 -8.15 -16.62 -51.66
C ILE A 271 -7.14 -15.58 -52.16
N VAL A 272 -6.43 -14.95 -51.22
CA VAL A 272 -5.28 -14.09 -51.51
C VAL A 272 -4.00 -14.92 -51.50
N TRP A 273 -3.24 -14.82 -52.58
CA TRP A 273 -1.96 -15.46 -52.79
C TRP A 273 -0.84 -14.42 -52.76
N ARG A 274 0.28 -14.77 -52.11
CA ARG A 274 1.52 -14.00 -52.13
C ARG A 274 2.71 -14.88 -52.49
N ASN A 275 3.53 -14.44 -53.44
CA ASN A 275 4.77 -15.12 -53.79
C ASN A 275 5.91 -14.61 -52.90
N SER A 276 6.43 -15.47 -52.03
CA SER A 276 7.48 -15.12 -51.07
C SER A 276 8.85 -14.83 -51.70
N ALA A 277 9.07 -15.19 -52.97
CA ALA A 277 10.35 -15.00 -53.66
C ALA A 277 10.42 -13.68 -54.43
N ASN A 278 9.31 -13.20 -54.99
CA ASN A 278 9.29 -12.02 -55.86
C ASN A 278 8.26 -10.94 -55.46
N GLY A 279 7.46 -11.17 -54.42
CA GLY A 279 6.52 -10.18 -53.88
C GLY A 279 5.25 -9.97 -54.71
N GLN A 280 5.01 -10.77 -55.76
CA GLN A 280 3.77 -10.74 -56.52
C GLN A 280 2.60 -11.19 -55.65
N ASN A 281 1.43 -10.56 -55.85
CA ASN A 281 0.19 -10.93 -55.18
C ASN A 281 -0.88 -11.27 -56.23
N ALA A 282 -1.71 -12.26 -55.93
CA ALA A 282 -2.83 -12.66 -56.77
C ALA A 282 -4.08 -12.93 -55.93
N LEU A 283 -5.25 -12.68 -56.50
CA LEU A 283 -6.55 -12.97 -55.91
C LEU A 283 -7.21 -14.07 -56.73
N TRP A 284 -7.66 -15.13 -56.07
CA TRP A 284 -8.42 -16.23 -56.64
C TRP A 284 -9.87 -16.09 -56.21
N TYR A 285 -10.74 -15.84 -57.17
CA TYR A 285 -12.17 -15.81 -56.92
C TYR A 285 -12.72 -17.22 -56.80
N MET A 286 -13.38 -17.53 -55.69
CA MET A 286 -13.79 -18.89 -55.37
C MET A 286 -15.31 -19.00 -55.22
N LYS A 287 -15.81 -20.22 -55.40
CA LYS A 287 -17.17 -20.60 -55.01
C LYS A 287 -17.14 -22.03 -54.49
N GLY A 288 -17.04 -22.19 -53.18
CA GLY A 288 -16.65 -23.45 -52.56
C GLY A 288 -15.24 -23.88 -52.97
N ASP A 289 -15.09 -25.14 -53.35
CA ASP A 289 -13.85 -25.73 -53.84
C ASP A 289 -13.53 -25.39 -55.31
N GLN A 290 -14.34 -24.56 -55.97
CA GLN A 290 -14.17 -24.19 -57.38
C GLN A 290 -13.48 -22.84 -57.54
N LEU A 291 -12.36 -22.82 -58.26
CA LEU A 291 -11.71 -21.60 -58.74
C LEU A 291 -12.47 -21.04 -59.96
N LEU A 292 -13.05 -19.85 -59.82
CA LEU A 292 -13.75 -19.17 -60.91
C LEU A 292 -12.79 -18.40 -61.81
N ASN A 293 -11.87 -17.64 -61.21
CA ASN A 293 -10.89 -16.81 -61.92
C ASN A 293 -9.71 -16.44 -61.01
N GLY A 294 -8.54 -16.15 -61.59
CA GLY A 294 -7.36 -15.69 -60.86
C GLY A 294 -6.77 -14.41 -61.48
N VAL A 295 -6.52 -13.39 -60.66
CA VAL A 295 -6.07 -12.06 -61.12
C VAL A 295 -4.88 -11.57 -60.29
N PHE A 296 -3.85 -11.03 -60.95
CA PHE A 296 -2.75 -10.36 -60.25
C PHE A 296 -3.15 -8.95 -59.81
N PHE A 297 -2.70 -8.53 -58.62
CA PHE A 297 -2.83 -7.16 -58.13
C PHE A 297 -1.48 -6.61 -57.66
N ASN A 298 -1.49 -5.40 -57.10
CA ASN A 298 -0.31 -4.65 -56.69
C ASN A 298 0.73 -5.54 -55.97
N SER A 299 1.96 -5.58 -56.49
CA SER A 299 3.08 -6.34 -55.90
C SER A 299 3.80 -5.52 -54.82
N VAL A 300 4.29 -6.19 -53.78
CA VAL A 300 5.15 -5.59 -52.74
C VAL A 300 6.50 -6.30 -52.76
N ALA A 301 7.51 -5.66 -53.37
CA ALA A 301 8.81 -6.26 -53.65
C ALA A 301 9.66 -6.52 -52.38
N ASP A 302 9.45 -5.74 -51.31
CA ASP A 302 10.09 -6.00 -50.03
C ASP A 302 9.49 -7.25 -49.39
N SER A 303 10.28 -8.31 -49.30
CA SER A 303 9.89 -9.60 -48.75
C SER A 303 9.66 -9.57 -47.24
N ASN A 304 10.07 -8.51 -46.53
CA ASN A 304 9.78 -8.40 -45.09
C ASN A 304 8.31 -8.10 -44.83
N TRP A 305 7.62 -7.47 -45.78
CA TRP A 305 6.17 -7.27 -45.74
C TRP A 305 5.43 -8.58 -46.03
N GLN A 306 4.67 -9.02 -45.06
CA GLN A 306 3.82 -10.21 -45.12
C GLN A 306 2.36 -9.78 -44.97
N ILE A 307 1.46 -10.43 -45.70
CA ILE A 307 0.02 -10.33 -45.43
C ILE A 307 -0.26 -11.23 -44.23
N GLN A 308 -0.95 -10.71 -43.23
CA GLN A 308 -1.20 -11.42 -41.96
C GLN A 308 -2.69 -11.52 -41.60
N GLY A 309 -3.55 -10.85 -42.36
CA GLY A 309 -4.99 -10.89 -42.14
C GLY A 309 -5.76 -10.22 -43.26
N THR A 310 -6.99 -10.68 -43.46
CA THR A 310 -7.92 -10.13 -44.45
C THR A 310 -9.33 -10.15 -43.87
N SER A 311 -10.00 -9.01 -43.87
CA SER A 311 -11.39 -8.83 -43.45
C SER A 311 -11.85 -7.44 -43.88
N ASP A 312 -13.13 -7.15 -43.81
CA ASP A 312 -13.68 -5.84 -44.12
C ASP A 312 -13.45 -4.87 -42.93
N PHE A 313 -12.43 -4.02 -43.03
CA PHE A 313 -12.07 -3.11 -41.92
C PHE A 313 -12.85 -1.80 -41.98
N ASN A 314 -13.33 -1.40 -43.16
CA ASN A 314 -14.09 -0.16 -43.35
C ASN A 314 -15.61 -0.37 -43.49
N ASN A 315 -16.07 -1.62 -43.41
CA ASN A 315 -17.46 -2.04 -43.57
C ASN A 315 -18.08 -1.58 -44.91
N ASP A 316 -17.28 -1.51 -45.97
CA ASP A 316 -17.81 -1.23 -47.29
C ASP A 316 -18.44 -2.49 -47.93
N GLY A 317 -18.11 -3.66 -47.39
CA GLY A 317 -18.49 -5.03 -47.77
C GLY A 317 -17.38 -5.78 -48.54
N TYR A 318 -16.25 -5.15 -48.86
CA TYR A 318 -15.10 -5.80 -49.50
C TYR A 318 -14.06 -6.13 -48.42
N SER A 319 -13.48 -7.32 -48.48
CA SER A 319 -12.35 -7.64 -47.61
C SER A 319 -11.13 -6.77 -47.95
N ASP A 320 -10.50 -6.21 -46.92
CA ASP A 320 -9.26 -5.46 -46.96
C ASP A 320 -8.06 -6.34 -46.57
N ILE A 321 -6.83 -5.80 -46.68
CA ILE A 321 -5.60 -6.57 -46.44
C ILE A 321 -4.71 -5.91 -45.38
N VAL A 322 -4.40 -6.65 -44.33
CA VAL A 322 -3.47 -6.23 -43.27
C VAL A 322 -2.08 -6.78 -43.55
N TRP A 323 -1.12 -5.86 -43.56
CA TRP A 323 0.29 -6.09 -43.81
C TRP A 323 1.11 -5.86 -42.54
N ARG A 324 2.14 -6.68 -42.34
CA ARG A 324 3.14 -6.50 -41.28
C ARG A 324 4.54 -6.66 -41.84
N ASN A 325 5.44 -5.75 -41.49
CA ASN A 325 6.85 -5.85 -41.79
C ASN A 325 7.55 -6.63 -40.68
N SER A 326 8.00 -7.83 -40.99
CA SER A 326 8.67 -8.73 -40.05
C SER A 326 10.04 -8.23 -39.55
N ALA A 327 10.67 -7.28 -40.24
CA ALA A 327 11.97 -6.72 -39.84
C ALA A 327 11.83 -5.43 -39.00
N THR A 328 10.84 -4.58 -39.30
CA THR A 328 10.66 -3.28 -38.63
C THR A 328 9.53 -3.26 -37.61
N GLY A 329 8.62 -4.24 -37.64
CA GLY A 329 7.43 -4.28 -36.81
C GLY A 329 6.31 -3.33 -37.24
N GLN A 330 6.48 -2.62 -38.37
CA GLN A 330 5.47 -1.72 -38.92
C GLN A 330 4.26 -2.51 -39.45
N ASN A 331 3.07 -1.93 -39.31
CA ASN A 331 1.84 -2.49 -39.85
C ASN A 331 1.20 -1.53 -40.86
N ALA A 332 0.54 -2.07 -41.88
CA ALA A 332 -0.22 -1.28 -42.85
C ALA A 332 -1.55 -1.96 -43.19
N LEU A 333 -2.59 -1.17 -43.45
CA LEU A 333 -3.90 -1.63 -43.91
C LEU A 333 -4.11 -1.16 -45.36
N TRP A 334 -4.47 -2.08 -46.23
CA TRP A 334 -4.80 -1.83 -47.63
C TRP A 334 -6.30 -1.97 -47.82
N TYR A 335 -6.96 -0.86 -48.11
CA TYR A 335 -8.37 -0.84 -48.47
C TYR A 335 -8.56 -1.33 -49.88
N MET A 336 -9.41 -2.34 -50.08
CA MET A 336 -9.54 -3.03 -51.36
C MET A 336 -10.95 -2.90 -51.93
N SER A 337 -11.05 -3.00 -53.24
CA SER A 337 -12.30 -3.29 -53.93
C SER A 337 -12.00 -4.29 -55.03
N SER A 338 -12.32 -5.56 -54.79
CA SER A 338 -11.86 -6.64 -55.66
C SER A 338 -10.33 -6.66 -55.77
N ALA A 339 -9.76 -6.92 -56.94
CA ALA A 339 -8.32 -6.87 -57.16
C ALA A 339 -7.73 -5.43 -57.24
N GLN A 340 -8.47 -4.39 -56.87
CA GLN A 340 -8.01 -2.99 -56.89
C GLN A 340 -7.66 -2.51 -55.48
N LEU A 341 -6.46 -1.94 -55.30
CA LEU A 341 -6.07 -1.21 -54.10
C LEU A 341 -6.62 0.21 -54.16
N LEU A 342 -7.51 0.57 -53.23
CA LEU A 342 -8.08 1.91 -53.12
C LEU A 342 -7.15 2.86 -52.36
N ASN A 343 -6.64 2.41 -51.21
CA ASN A 343 -5.76 3.20 -50.35
C ASN A 343 -4.90 2.28 -49.46
N GLY A 344 -3.72 2.74 -49.05
CA GLY A 344 -2.85 2.04 -48.11
C GLY A 344 -2.41 2.96 -46.98
N VAL A 345 -2.63 2.57 -45.73
CA VAL A 345 -2.37 3.39 -44.55
C VAL A 345 -1.47 2.64 -43.56
N PHE A 346 -0.49 3.32 -42.98
CA PHE A 346 0.28 2.76 -41.86
C PHE A 346 -0.44 3.00 -40.54
N PHE A 347 -0.44 2.00 -39.67
CA PHE A 347 -1.00 2.11 -38.32
C PHE A 347 -0.01 1.63 -37.27
N ASN A 348 -0.41 1.65 -36.00
CA ASN A 348 0.40 1.29 -34.84
C ASN A 348 1.22 0.02 -35.10
N GLY A 349 2.55 0.14 -35.03
CA GLY A 349 3.48 -0.98 -35.14
C GLY A 349 3.76 -1.66 -33.81
N VAL A 350 4.30 -2.89 -33.87
CA VAL A 350 4.83 -3.62 -32.71
C VAL A 350 6.27 -4.00 -33.03
N SER A 351 7.23 -3.37 -32.34
CA SER A 351 8.67 -3.52 -32.60
C SER A 351 9.21 -4.91 -32.25
N ASP A 352 8.59 -5.61 -31.30
CA ASP A 352 8.92 -7.00 -31.03
C ASP A 352 8.43 -7.90 -32.19
N ALA A 353 9.38 -8.40 -32.96
CA ALA A 353 9.13 -9.26 -34.12
C ALA A 353 8.53 -10.63 -33.73
N ASN A 354 8.57 -11.04 -32.46
CA ASN A 354 7.95 -12.28 -32.03
C ASN A 354 6.41 -12.19 -32.05
N TRP A 355 5.85 -10.98 -31.95
CA TRP A 355 4.42 -10.73 -32.13
C TRP A 355 4.04 -10.79 -33.60
N GLN A 356 3.12 -11.68 -33.92
CA GLN A 356 2.53 -11.87 -35.24
C GLN A 356 1.03 -11.64 -35.14
N ILE A 357 0.46 -11.00 -36.16
CA ILE A 357 -0.99 -11.01 -36.37
C ILE A 357 -1.31 -12.39 -36.93
N THR A 358 -2.19 -13.13 -36.29
CA THR A 358 -2.50 -14.53 -36.63
C THR A 358 -3.96 -14.72 -37.07
N GLY A 359 -4.72 -13.64 -37.10
CA GLY A 359 -6.13 -13.66 -37.48
C GLY A 359 -6.78 -12.29 -37.32
N VAL A 360 -8.03 -12.23 -37.72
CA VAL A 360 -8.95 -11.10 -37.60
C VAL A 360 -10.19 -11.56 -36.85
N SER A 361 -10.73 -10.73 -35.97
CA SER A 361 -11.93 -11.08 -35.21
C SER A 361 -13.08 -10.19 -35.63
N THR A 362 -14.12 -10.78 -36.20
CA THR A 362 -15.39 -10.11 -36.48
C THR A 362 -16.43 -10.44 -35.42
N ASN A 363 -16.99 -9.42 -34.78
CA ASN A 363 -18.07 -9.56 -33.79
C ASN A 363 -19.33 -8.89 -34.35
N SER A 364 -20.38 -9.68 -34.59
CA SER A 364 -21.65 -9.20 -35.17
C SER A 364 -22.77 -8.97 -34.13
N SER A 365 -22.49 -9.16 -32.84
CA SER A 365 -23.40 -8.80 -31.74
C SER A 365 -22.70 -8.16 -30.55
N GLU A 366 -23.45 -7.27 -29.87
CA GLU A 366 -23.07 -6.24 -28.88
C GLU A 366 -21.85 -6.55 -27.99
N PRO A 367 -20.90 -5.61 -27.84
CA PRO A 367 -19.85 -5.73 -26.84
C PRO A 367 -20.46 -5.66 -25.42
N THR A 368 -20.07 -6.60 -24.57
CA THR A 368 -20.22 -6.45 -23.12
C THR A 368 -19.56 -5.15 -22.66
N PRO A 369 -20.09 -4.48 -21.61
CA PRO A 369 -19.48 -3.27 -21.07
C PRO A 369 -17.99 -3.48 -20.79
N ILE A 370 -17.16 -2.57 -21.32
CA ILE A 370 -15.73 -2.52 -21.01
C ILE A 370 -15.60 -2.09 -19.55
N ASP A 371 -15.16 -3.01 -18.70
CA ASP A 371 -14.55 -2.77 -17.38
C ASP A 371 -13.03 -2.63 -17.64
N VAL A 372 -12.49 -1.41 -17.53
CA VAL A 372 -11.05 -1.16 -17.81
C VAL A 372 -10.19 -1.56 -16.61
N ALA A 373 -10.73 -1.46 -15.40
CA ALA A 373 -10.00 -1.65 -14.15
C ALA A 373 -10.00 -3.09 -13.63
N GLY A 374 -10.89 -3.96 -14.08
CA GLY A 374 -10.98 -5.33 -13.60
C GLY A 374 -11.48 -5.41 -12.14
N ASN A 375 -12.43 -6.31 -11.91
CA ASN A 375 -13.09 -6.47 -10.61
C ASN A 375 -12.28 -7.17 -9.49
N THR A 376 -11.00 -7.49 -9.70
CA THR A 376 -10.15 -8.16 -8.71
C THR A 376 -8.69 -7.72 -8.82
N THR A 377 -7.89 -7.88 -7.76
CA THR A 377 -6.43 -7.60 -7.80
C THR A 377 -5.69 -8.40 -8.88
N ALA A 378 -6.15 -9.62 -9.21
CA ALA A 378 -5.56 -10.45 -10.26
C ALA A 378 -5.77 -9.83 -11.66
N ASN A 379 -6.92 -9.19 -11.88
CA ASN A 379 -7.30 -8.57 -13.15
C ASN A 379 -7.10 -7.05 -13.15
N ALA A 380 -6.46 -6.51 -12.12
CA ALA A 380 -6.29 -5.08 -11.95
C ALA A 380 -5.59 -4.42 -13.14
N PHE A 381 -6.07 -3.24 -13.55
CA PHE A 381 -5.43 -2.43 -14.58
C PHE A 381 -4.02 -2.02 -14.17
N LYS A 382 -3.03 -2.40 -14.98
CA LYS A 382 -1.61 -2.16 -14.68
C LYS A 382 -1.22 -0.76 -15.14
N MET A 383 -1.18 0.19 -14.20
CA MET A 383 -0.72 1.57 -14.44
C MET A 383 0.80 1.66 -14.68
N GLY A 384 1.56 0.65 -14.25
CA GLY A 384 3.02 0.64 -14.32
C GLY A 384 3.67 1.48 -13.22
N THR A 385 4.90 1.95 -13.45
CA THR A 385 5.63 2.78 -12.48
C THR A 385 5.11 4.22 -12.51
N VAL A 386 4.59 4.69 -11.38
CA VAL A 386 4.08 6.07 -11.25
C VAL A 386 5.24 7.00 -10.92
N THR A 387 5.57 7.92 -11.84
CA THR A 387 6.60 8.95 -11.66
C THR A 387 6.06 10.38 -11.86
N GLY A 388 4.73 10.53 -11.88
CA GLY A 388 4.00 11.77 -12.20
C GLY A 388 2.48 11.58 -12.09
N SER A 389 1.67 12.52 -12.58
CA SER A 389 0.19 12.44 -12.51
C SER A 389 -0.42 11.69 -13.70
N GLY A 390 -1.33 10.74 -13.44
CA GLY A 390 -2.18 10.07 -14.45
C GLY A 390 -3.67 10.18 -14.09
N ASN A 391 -4.54 10.14 -15.09
CA ASN A 391 -6.01 10.20 -14.95
C ASN A 391 -6.65 8.96 -15.59
N PHE A 392 -7.55 8.30 -14.87
CA PHE A 392 -8.23 7.07 -15.29
C PHE A 392 -9.73 7.24 -15.05
N ARG A 393 -10.53 7.20 -16.11
CA ARG A 393 -11.99 7.29 -15.98
C ARG A 393 -12.62 5.92 -16.14
N ASP A 394 -13.54 5.59 -15.25
CA ASP A 394 -14.33 4.35 -15.32
C ASP A 394 -15.73 4.54 -14.73
N ARG A 395 -16.51 3.47 -14.69
CA ARG A 395 -17.89 3.49 -14.20
C ARG A 395 -18.27 2.23 -13.42
N LEU A 396 -18.57 2.43 -12.15
CA LEU A 396 -19.20 1.43 -11.29
C LEU A 396 -20.70 1.31 -11.56
N SER A 397 -21.25 0.10 -11.44
CA SER A 397 -22.67 -0.19 -11.59
C SER A 397 -23.08 -1.48 -10.89
N ALA A 398 -24.38 -1.82 -10.92
CA ALA A 398 -24.89 -3.03 -10.27
C ALA A 398 -24.30 -4.35 -10.82
N VAL A 399 -23.63 -4.32 -11.97
CA VAL A 399 -22.91 -5.47 -12.56
C VAL A 399 -21.39 -5.35 -12.40
N ASP A 400 -20.89 -4.16 -12.07
CA ASP A 400 -19.48 -3.81 -12.00
C ASP A 400 -19.22 -3.02 -10.71
N LEU A 401 -18.95 -3.76 -9.64
CA LEU A 401 -19.00 -3.21 -8.28
C LEU A 401 -17.64 -2.73 -7.81
N ASN A 402 -16.56 -3.12 -8.50
CA ASN A 402 -15.20 -2.84 -8.08
C ASN A 402 -14.30 -2.65 -9.28
N ASP A 403 -13.40 -1.69 -9.14
CA ASP A 403 -12.38 -1.37 -10.12
C ASP A 403 -11.03 -1.40 -9.43
N TYR A 404 -10.11 -2.27 -9.87
CA TYR A 404 -8.79 -2.41 -9.27
C TYR A 404 -7.67 -1.87 -10.17
N TYR A 405 -6.82 -0.99 -9.65
CA TYR A 405 -5.65 -0.50 -10.37
C TYR A 405 -4.39 -0.96 -9.66
N GLU A 406 -3.41 -1.52 -10.38
CA GLU A 406 -2.08 -1.82 -9.85
C GLU A 406 -1.08 -0.76 -10.31
N PHE A 407 -0.29 -0.24 -9.38
CA PHE A 407 0.89 0.58 -9.71
C PHE A 407 2.12 0.13 -8.97
N ASN A 408 3.27 0.57 -9.49
CA ASN A 408 4.57 0.40 -8.88
C ASN A 408 5.17 1.77 -8.50
N LEU A 409 5.84 1.82 -7.35
CA LEU A 409 6.76 2.90 -6.99
C LEU A 409 8.18 2.35 -7.01
N SER A 410 9.06 3.02 -7.74
CA SER A 410 10.47 2.61 -7.85
C SER A 410 11.33 3.07 -6.67
N THR A 411 10.87 4.08 -5.93
CA THR A 411 11.53 4.68 -4.77
C THR A 411 10.47 5.12 -3.76
N TYR A 412 10.90 5.40 -2.53
CA TYR A 412 10.06 6.13 -1.57
C TYR A 412 9.54 7.42 -2.21
N SER A 413 8.24 7.70 -2.08
CA SER A 413 7.57 8.77 -2.82
C SER A 413 6.39 9.38 -2.07
N ASP A 414 6.15 10.66 -2.31
CA ASP A 414 4.95 11.39 -1.91
C ASP A 414 3.81 11.01 -2.86
N PHE A 415 2.93 10.12 -2.40
CA PHE A 415 1.81 9.59 -3.17
C PHE A 415 0.53 10.37 -2.91
N ASN A 416 -0.17 10.76 -3.98
CA ASN A 416 -1.45 11.45 -3.91
C ASN A 416 -2.45 10.77 -4.84
N LEU A 417 -3.67 10.60 -4.35
CA LEU A 417 -4.79 10.05 -5.09
C LEU A 417 -6.03 10.92 -4.91
N SER A 418 -6.79 11.07 -5.98
CA SER A 418 -8.11 11.70 -5.94
C SER A 418 -9.10 10.99 -6.86
N LEU A 419 -10.30 10.72 -6.37
CA LEU A 419 -11.42 10.19 -7.13
C LEU A 419 -12.47 11.29 -7.29
N ASN A 420 -12.56 11.86 -8.49
CA ASN A 420 -13.44 12.98 -8.80
C ASN A 420 -14.54 12.55 -9.78
N GLU A 421 -15.40 13.50 -10.15
CA GLU A 421 -16.46 13.33 -11.16
C GLU A 421 -17.49 12.24 -10.80
N LEU A 422 -17.61 11.92 -9.50
CA LEU A 422 -18.60 10.99 -8.98
C LEU A 422 -20.02 11.46 -9.30
N THR A 423 -20.82 10.59 -9.94
CA THR A 423 -22.25 10.87 -10.20
C THR A 423 -23.18 10.21 -9.18
N ALA A 424 -22.67 9.28 -8.39
CA ALA A 424 -23.25 8.70 -7.20
C ALA A 424 -22.13 8.19 -6.25
N ASP A 425 -22.52 7.60 -5.13
CA ASP A 425 -21.62 7.22 -4.04
C ASP A 425 -20.69 6.04 -4.40
N ALA A 426 -19.38 6.29 -4.35
CA ALA A 426 -18.32 5.31 -4.43
C ALA A 426 -17.15 5.74 -3.56
N ASN A 427 -16.50 4.74 -2.98
CA ASN A 427 -15.38 4.90 -2.08
C ASN A 427 -14.09 4.45 -2.77
N VAL A 428 -12.94 4.83 -2.19
CA VAL A 428 -11.63 4.36 -2.66
C VAL A 428 -10.80 3.87 -1.51
N GLN A 429 -10.03 2.80 -1.74
CA GLN A 429 -8.99 2.36 -0.81
C GLN A 429 -7.70 2.00 -1.51
N LEU A 430 -6.59 2.28 -0.82
CA LEU A 430 -5.25 1.85 -1.19
C LEU A 430 -4.93 0.57 -0.44
N LEU A 431 -4.38 -0.42 -1.15
CA LEU A 431 -3.96 -1.70 -0.62
C LEU A 431 -2.48 -1.96 -0.91
N ASN A 432 -1.83 -2.71 -0.04
CA ASN A 432 -0.47 -3.20 -0.27
C ASN A 432 -0.46 -4.39 -1.27
N SER A 433 0.73 -4.89 -1.60
CA SER A 433 0.91 -6.01 -2.54
C SER A 433 0.21 -7.31 -2.14
N ASN A 434 -0.10 -7.49 -0.84
CA ASN A 434 -0.82 -8.65 -0.31
C ASN A 434 -2.34 -8.43 -0.27
N GLY A 435 -2.85 -7.28 -0.71
CA GLY A 435 -4.26 -6.93 -0.68
C GLY A 435 -4.77 -6.48 0.69
N ALA A 436 -3.88 -6.16 1.64
CA ALA A 436 -4.30 -5.55 2.90
C ALA A 436 -4.48 -4.03 2.73
N VAL A 437 -5.55 -3.49 3.29
CA VAL A 437 -5.89 -2.05 3.21
C VAL A 437 -4.86 -1.23 3.99
N ILE A 438 -4.29 -0.22 3.33
CA ILE A 438 -3.41 0.80 3.92
C ILE A 438 -4.24 1.99 4.40
N GLN A 439 -5.11 2.52 3.53
CA GLN A 439 -5.97 3.64 3.84
C GLN A 439 -7.22 3.62 2.97
N THR A 440 -8.34 4.11 3.51
CA THR A 440 -9.64 4.21 2.83
C THR A 440 -10.16 5.65 2.93
N SER A 441 -10.87 6.08 1.91
CA SER A 441 -11.66 7.33 1.88
C SER A 441 -13.11 6.97 1.53
N THR A 442 -14.08 7.45 2.34
CA THR A 442 -15.50 7.08 2.24
C THR A 442 -16.44 8.29 2.40
N ASN A 443 -16.14 9.39 1.73
CA ASN A 443 -17.01 10.56 1.74
C ASN A 443 -18.35 10.24 1.06
N PRO A 444 -19.50 10.53 1.70
CA PRO A 444 -20.78 10.09 1.17
C PRO A 444 -21.19 10.83 -0.11
N GLY A 445 -22.02 10.16 -0.92
CA GLY A 445 -22.63 10.74 -2.12
C GLY A 445 -21.63 11.02 -3.25
N SER A 446 -21.82 12.09 -4.00
CA SER A 446 -20.93 12.47 -5.11
C SER A 446 -19.71 13.31 -4.64
N THR A 447 -19.37 13.25 -3.36
CA THR A 447 -18.25 14.03 -2.82
C THR A 447 -16.94 13.35 -3.24
N ALA A 448 -16.00 14.10 -3.78
CA ALA A 448 -14.73 13.54 -4.24
C ALA A 448 -13.98 12.83 -3.09
N GLU A 449 -13.36 11.71 -3.43
CA GLU A 449 -12.44 11.04 -2.51
C GLU A 449 -11.01 11.51 -2.72
N SER A 450 -10.23 11.52 -1.65
CA SER A 450 -8.81 11.83 -1.75
C SER A 450 -8.01 11.19 -0.62
N MET A 451 -6.72 10.98 -0.90
CA MET A 451 -5.73 10.54 0.06
C MET A 451 -4.34 11.02 -0.34
N SER A 452 -3.50 11.27 0.66
CA SER A 452 -2.11 11.69 0.51
C SER A 452 -1.28 10.92 1.54
N LEU A 453 -0.30 10.15 1.09
CA LEU A 453 0.55 9.30 1.92
C LEU A 453 2.00 9.34 1.44
N LYS A 454 2.91 8.97 2.33
CA LYS A 454 4.26 8.59 1.97
C LYS A 454 4.31 7.09 1.80
N LEU A 455 4.82 6.62 0.66
CA LEU A 455 4.88 5.18 0.36
C LEU A 455 6.30 4.79 -0.04
N GLY A 456 6.77 3.67 0.51
CA GLY A 456 8.01 3.03 0.09
C GLY A 456 7.98 2.52 -1.35
N ALA A 457 9.14 2.06 -1.83
CA ALA A 457 9.20 1.36 -3.11
C ALA A 457 8.43 0.04 -3.04
N GLY A 458 7.64 -0.28 -4.06
CA GLY A 458 6.83 -1.49 -4.05
C GLY A 458 5.65 -1.46 -5.01
N ASN A 459 4.89 -2.55 -5.01
CA ASN A 459 3.64 -2.66 -5.75
C ASN A 459 2.45 -2.42 -4.82
N TYR A 460 1.49 -1.67 -5.31
CA TYR A 460 0.31 -1.24 -4.59
C TYR A 460 -0.92 -1.38 -5.48
N TYR A 461 -2.08 -1.49 -4.84
CA TYR A 461 -3.36 -1.56 -5.52
C TYR A 461 -4.26 -0.42 -5.05
N ILE A 462 -5.07 0.13 -5.96
CA ILE A 462 -6.18 1.02 -5.65
C ILE A 462 -7.44 0.24 -5.96
N GLN A 463 -8.38 0.19 -5.03
CA GLN A 463 -9.73 -0.31 -5.30
C GLN A 463 -10.70 0.86 -5.21
N VAL A 464 -11.37 1.14 -6.31
CA VAL A 464 -12.56 1.99 -6.34
C VAL A 464 -13.77 1.05 -6.26
N TYR A 465 -14.71 1.30 -5.35
CA TYR A 465 -15.83 0.37 -5.15
C TYR A 465 -17.13 1.10 -4.84
N GLN A 466 -18.22 0.51 -5.33
CA GLN A 466 -19.52 1.13 -5.24
C GLN A 466 -20.03 1.16 -3.80
N SER A 467 -20.52 2.31 -3.37
CA SER A 467 -21.07 2.54 -2.03
C SER A 467 -22.56 2.83 -2.14
N GLY A 468 -23.32 1.85 -2.64
CA GLY A 468 -24.76 2.00 -2.91
C GLY A 468 -25.22 1.16 -4.10
N SER A 469 -26.44 1.42 -4.61
CA SER A 469 -27.02 0.69 -5.74
C SER A 469 -27.10 1.49 -7.04
N THR A 470 -26.70 2.75 -7.02
CA THR A 470 -26.80 3.67 -8.17
C THR A 470 -25.45 3.73 -8.88
N ALA A 471 -25.43 3.45 -10.17
CA ALA A 471 -24.19 3.50 -10.95
C ALA A 471 -23.52 4.88 -10.86
N THR A 472 -22.20 4.89 -10.83
CA THR A 472 -21.41 6.11 -10.71
C THR A 472 -20.24 6.10 -11.68
N ASN A 473 -20.10 7.17 -12.45
CA ASN A 473 -18.88 7.44 -13.19
C ASN A 473 -17.84 8.03 -12.24
N TYR A 474 -16.57 7.84 -12.53
CA TYR A 474 -15.52 8.54 -11.80
C TYR A 474 -14.31 8.87 -12.68
N ASN A 475 -13.46 9.74 -12.16
CA ASN A 475 -12.12 10.03 -12.66
C ASN A 475 -11.10 9.88 -11.53
N LEU A 476 -10.28 8.84 -11.60
CA LEU A 476 -9.20 8.55 -10.67
C LEU A 476 -7.91 9.24 -11.14
N THR A 477 -7.43 10.19 -10.36
CA THR A 477 -6.12 10.82 -10.53
C THR A 477 -5.13 10.24 -9.54
N VAL A 478 -3.96 9.82 -10.02
CA VAL A 478 -2.87 9.27 -9.19
C VAL A 478 -1.57 9.99 -9.50
N SER A 479 -0.83 10.42 -8.49
CA SER A 479 0.51 10.97 -8.67
C SER A 479 1.49 10.53 -7.58
N ALA A 480 2.77 10.42 -7.94
CA ALA A 480 3.84 10.13 -7.00
C ALA A 480 5.08 10.98 -7.32
N THR A 481 5.66 11.61 -6.29
CA THR A 481 6.91 12.37 -6.42
C THR A 481 8.00 11.70 -5.58
N PRO A 482 9.11 11.23 -6.16
CA PRO A 482 10.20 10.63 -5.41
C PRO A 482 10.70 11.51 -4.26
N SER A 483 10.87 10.91 -3.08
CA SER A 483 11.41 11.53 -1.86
C SER A 483 12.49 10.63 -1.24
N THR A 484 13.19 11.13 -0.23
CA THR A 484 14.14 10.37 0.59
C THR A 484 13.46 9.90 1.86
N ASP A 485 13.45 8.59 2.09
CA ASP A 485 13.05 7.97 3.36
C ASP A 485 14.09 8.33 4.45
N PRO A 486 13.66 8.92 5.59
CA PRO A 486 14.53 9.15 6.74
C PRO A 486 15.18 7.87 7.28
N GLY A 487 14.57 6.71 7.06
CA GLY A 487 15.10 5.40 7.37
C GLY A 487 14.71 4.92 8.76
N ASN A 488 14.58 3.60 8.88
CA ASN A 488 14.03 2.91 10.05
C ASN A 488 15.06 2.42 11.10
N SER A 489 16.33 2.82 11.01
CA SER A 489 17.40 2.43 11.95
C SER A 489 18.52 3.47 12.01
N LEU A 490 19.42 3.37 13.00
CA LEU A 490 20.61 4.23 13.08
C LEU A 490 21.52 4.09 11.84
N GLY A 491 21.55 2.90 11.22
CA GLY A 491 22.43 2.61 10.08
C GLY A 491 21.99 3.21 8.74
N ASN A 492 20.70 3.51 8.59
CA ASN A 492 20.11 4.11 7.38
C ASN A 492 19.48 5.48 7.64
N ALA A 493 19.77 6.10 8.79
CA ALA A 493 19.30 7.43 9.15
C ALA A 493 19.66 8.49 8.09
N GLU A 494 18.71 9.37 7.77
CA GLU A 494 18.93 10.52 6.88
C GLU A 494 19.97 11.46 7.49
N VAL A 495 20.95 11.86 6.67
CA VAL A 495 22.06 12.68 7.12
C VAL A 495 21.71 14.15 6.95
N GLU A 496 21.62 14.87 8.07
CA GLU A 496 21.42 16.30 8.08
C GLU A 496 22.74 17.06 8.09
N ASN A 497 22.79 18.16 7.34
CA ASN A 497 23.97 19.02 7.26
C ASN A 497 24.25 19.81 8.55
N SER A 498 23.29 19.88 9.47
CA SER A 498 23.33 20.67 10.69
C SER A 498 22.36 20.11 11.74
N ALA A 499 22.54 20.48 13.00
CA ALA A 499 21.58 20.24 14.08
C ALA A 499 20.33 21.15 14.01
N VAL A 500 20.26 22.04 13.03
CA VAL A 500 19.12 22.92 12.76
C VAL A 500 18.55 22.55 11.39
N PHE A 501 17.41 21.89 11.40
CA PHE A 501 16.72 21.40 10.22
C PHE A 501 15.22 21.27 10.47
N SER A 502 14.45 21.16 9.39
CA SER A 502 13.01 20.87 9.46
C SER A 502 12.62 19.83 8.44
N ARG A 503 11.63 19.00 8.78
CA ARG A 503 11.09 17.94 7.95
C ARG A 503 9.58 17.84 8.12
N SER A 504 8.91 17.46 7.04
CA SER A 504 7.48 17.13 7.03
C SER A 504 7.36 15.72 6.46
N GLU A 505 7.10 14.76 7.34
CA GLU A 505 7.11 13.33 7.02
C GLU A 505 5.95 12.60 7.71
N GLN A 506 5.89 11.28 7.55
CA GLN A 506 4.82 10.44 8.06
C GLN A 506 5.38 9.14 8.61
N VAL A 507 5.06 8.83 9.87
CA VAL A 507 5.23 7.46 10.40
C VAL A 507 3.91 6.69 10.30
N SER A 508 3.97 5.37 10.14
CA SER A 508 2.82 4.48 9.94
C SER A 508 3.13 3.03 10.32
N ALA A 509 2.13 2.14 10.22
CA ALA A 509 2.33 0.70 10.44
C ALA A 509 3.36 0.05 9.49
N THR A 510 3.61 0.64 8.31
CA THR A 510 4.60 0.15 7.34
C THR A 510 5.92 0.90 7.38
N ASP A 511 5.96 2.03 8.08
CA ASP A 511 7.10 2.92 8.23
C ASP A 511 7.12 3.46 9.66
N ILE A 512 7.56 2.63 10.59
CA ILE A 512 7.33 2.84 12.02
C ILE A 512 8.33 3.83 12.63
N ASN A 513 9.43 4.14 11.95
CA ASN A 513 10.50 5.00 12.46
C ASN A 513 11.12 5.86 11.37
N ASP A 514 11.28 7.14 11.70
CA ASP A 514 12.10 8.07 10.93
C ASP A 514 13.33 8.49 11.72
N PHE A 515 14.53 8.16 11.22
CA PHE A 515 15.80 8.49 11.86
C PHE A 515 16.55 9.62 11.14
N TYR A 516 16.98 10.62 11.90
CA TYR A 516 17.79 11.74 11.40
C TYR A 516 19.13 11.77 12.13
N ARG A 517 20.24 11.79 11.41
CA ARG A 517 21.59 11.90 11.98
C ARG A 517 22.16 13.30 11.75
N PHE A 518 22.67 13.91 12.82
CA PHE A 518 23.32 15.21 12.76
C PHE A 518 24.54 15.29 13.67
N SER A 519 25.34 16.34 13.51
CA SER A 519 26.52 16.61 14.34
C SER A 519 26.47 18.03 14.91
N VAL A 520 27.01 18.19 16.11
CA VAL A 520 27.29 19.50 16.72
C VAL A 520 28.77 19.62 17.01
N ASN A 521 29.36 20.77 16.69
CA ASN A 521 30.82 20.98 16.77
C ASN A 521 31.28 21.58 18.11
N GLN A 522 30.34 22.00 18.95
CA GLN A 522 30.58 22.56 20.28
C GLN A 522 29.38 22.28 21.17
N SER A 523 29.52 22.46 22.48
CA SER A 523 28.39 22.30 23.40
C SER A 523 27.33 23.38 23.20
N GLY A 524 26.07 23.04 23.48
CA GLY A 524 24.92 23.93 23.32
C GLY A 524 23.59 23.29 23.68
N VAL A 525 22.52 24.07 23.58
CA VAL A 525 21.15 23.62 23.84
C VAL A 525 20.50 23.20 22.53
N PHE A 526 20.08 21.94 22.45
CA PHE A 526 19.30 21.40 21.35
C PHE A 526 17.82 21.34 21.74
N THR A 527 16.94 21.66 20.80
CA THR A 527 15.51 21.41 20.89
C THR A 527 15.02 20.72 19.63
N ALA A 528 14.03 19.85 19.76
CA ALA A 528 13.26 19.32 18.65
C ALA A 528 11.78 19.41 19.00
N ASN A 529 10.98 19.90 18.06
CA ASN A 529 9.54 20.08 18.23
C ASN A 529 8.82 19.26 17.17
N LEU A 530 7.94 18.38 17.61
CA LEU A 530 7.08 17.55 16.78
C LEU A 530 5.68 18.17 16.79
N THR A 531 5.22 18.66 15.64
CA THR A 531 3.98 19.44 15.52
C THR A 531 3.15 18.98 14.33
N GLY A 532 1.89 19.41 14.23
CA GLY A 532 1.04 19.08 13.08
C GLY A 532 0.64 17.60 12.98
N LEU A 533 0.66 16.89 14.12
CA LEU A 533 0.34 15.48 14.22
C LEU A 533 -1.09 15.17 13.77
N THR A 534 -1.25 14.21 12.84
CA THR A 534 -2.57 13.67 12.43
C THR A 534 -2.94 12.36 13.12
N GLY A 535 -1.96 11.74 13.78
CA GLY A 535 -2.07 10.56 14.64
C GLY A 535 -1.04 10.67 15.75
N ASP A 536 -0.91 9.64 16.58
CA ASP A 536 0.04 9.63 17.69
C ASP A 536 1.44 9.18 17.24
N ALA A 537 2.45 9.98 17.53
CA ALA A 537 3.84 9.69 17.25
C ALA A 537 4.75 10.34 18.28
N ASP A 538 5.80 9.62 18.67
CA ASP A 538 6.72 9.99 19.74
C ASP A 538 8.08 10.44 19.17
N VAL A 539 8.76 11.39 19.84
CA VAL A 539 10.13 11.81 19.48
C VAL A 539 11.17 11.54 20.57
N ARG A 540 12.34 10.98 20.18
CA ARG A 540 13.49 10.84 21.07
C ARG A 540 14.84 11.16 20.44
N LEU A 541 15.75 11.67 21.26
CA LEU A 541 17.13 11.99 20.95
C LEU A 541 18.06 10.91 21.49
N ILE A 542 18.96 10.44 20.63
CA ILE A 542 19.84 9.31 20.86
C ILE A 542 21.30 9.71 20.60
N LYS A 543 22.21 9.07 21.33
CA LYS A 543 23.64 9.07 21.04
C LYS A 543 24.16 7.63 21.12
N ASP A 544 24.57 7.09 19.98
CA ASP A 544 25.25 5.79 19.89
C ASP A 544 26.64 5.91 20.51
N ILE A 545 26.76 5.50 21.78
CA ILE A 545 27.97 5.68 22.60
C ILE A 545 28.96 4.58 22.29
N ASN A 546 28.48 3.36 22.03
CA ASN A 546 29.32 2.18 21.83
C ASN A 546 29.61 1.88 20.35
N GLY A 547 28.97 2.58 19.42
CA GLY A 547 29.15 2.41 17.98
C GLY A 547 28.55 1.11 17.46
N SER A 548 27.61 0.51 18.19
CA SER A 548 27.00 -0.77 17.84
C SER A 548 25.98 -0.65 16.70
N GLY A 549 25.41 0.54 16.49
CA GLY A 549 24.28 0.76 15.61
C GLY A 549 22.94 0.24 16.17
N ALA A 550 22.91 -0.25 17.41
CA ALA A 550 21.70 -0.54 18.18
C ALA A 550 21.39 0.63 19.13
N ILE A 551 20.19 0.65 19.73
CA ILE A 551 19.81 1.64 20.74
C ILE A 551 19.73 0.94 22.09
N ASP A 552 20.67 1.24 22.98
CA ASP A 552 20.68 0.65 24.32
C ASP A 552 19.81 1.45 25.30
N THR A 553 18.86 0.80 25.96
CA THR A 553 18.04 1.41 27.03
C THR A 553 18.79 1.44 28.36
N ALA A 554 18.43 2.39 29.24
CA ALA A 554 19.09 2.52 30.54
C ALA A 554 18.96 1.25 31.41
N GLN A 555 20.07 0.80 32.00
CA GLN A 555 20.10 -0.26 33.01
C GLN A 555 20.60 0.28 34.35
N LEU A 556 19.84 -0.03 35.41
CA LEU A 556 19.96 0.53 36.77
C LEU A 556 21.38 0.40 37.34
N TYR A 557 22.04 -0.74 37.09
CA TYR A 557 23.45 -0.97 37.44
C TYR A 557 23.92 -2.33 36.89
N ASN A 558 24.99 -2.35 36.10
CA ASN A 558 25.61 -3.62 35.73
C ASN A 558 26.56 -4.05 36.86
N SER A 559 26.11 -5.00 37.70
CA SER A 559 26.88 -5.53 38.84
C SER A 559 28.16 -6.26 38.43
N THR A 560 28.27 -6.66 37.16
CA THR A 560 29.44 -7.35 36.59
C THR A 560 30.52 -6.37 36.13
N THR A 561 30.14 -5.25 35.52
CA THR A 561 31.08 -4.23 35.02
C THR A 561 31.32 -3.10 36.03
N GLY A 562 30.43 -2.96 37.01
CA GLY A 562 30.46 -1.90 38.01
C GLY A 562 30.07 -0.52 37.49
N VAL A 563 29.60 -0.42 36.24
CA VAL A 563 29.26 0.82 35.53
C VAL A 563 27.74 1.04 35.56
N LEU A 564 27.33 2.30 35.77
CA LEU A 564 25.95 2.75 35.58
C LEU A 564 25.73 2.94 34.08
N ASP A 565 24.82 2.18 33.49
CA ASP A 565 24.43 2.37 32.10
C ASP A 565 23.28 3.38 32.02
N THR A 566 23.58 4.59 31.58
CA THR A 566 22.58 5.64 31.43
C THR A 566 21.69 5.45 30.19
N GLY A 567 21.96 4.42 29.38
CA GLY A 567 21.36 4.23 28.08
C GLY A 567 21.86 5.25 27.06
N GLU A 568 21.44 5.05 25.82
CA GLU A 568 21.77 5.89 24.67
C GLU A 568 20.68 6.91 24.36
N ILE A 569 19.51 6.79 24.99
CA ILE A 569 18.39 7.75 24.88
C ILE A 569 18.65 8.94 25.80
N LEU A 570 19.10 10.05 25.21
CA LEU A 570 19.47 11.26 25.94
C LEU A 570 18.26 12.12 26.32
N ALA A 571 17.20 12.10 25.51
CA ALA A 571 15.95 12.76 25.81
C ALA A 571 14.82 12.05 25.07
N TRP A 572 13.74 11.76 25.78
CA TRP A 572 12.50 11.25 25.21
C TRP A 572 11.34 11.86 25.97
N GLN A 573 10.47 12.51 25.23
CA GLN A 573 9.17 12.95 25.72
C GLN A 573 8.12 12.40 24.78
N TRP A 574 7.01 11.96 25.34
CA TRP A 574 5.84 11.54 24.59
C TRP A 574 4.62 12.26 25.12
N GLU A 575 3.71 12.63 24.23
CA GLU A 575 2.41 13.23 24.50
C GLU A 575 1.37 12.46 23.68
N ARG A 576 0.30 11.99 24.31
CA ARG A 576 -0.66 11.10 23.61
C ARG A 576 -1.59 11.85 22.65
N GLY A 577 -1.98 11.15 21.60
CA GLY A 577 -2.85 11.65 20.53
C GLY A 577 -2.12 12.62 19.60
N THR A 578 -2.77 13.71 19.21
CA THR A 578 -2.22 14.70 18.26
C THR A 578 -1.57 15.90 18.95
N THR A 579 -1.19 15.75 20.21
CA THR A 579 -0.62 16.83 21.02
C THR A 579 0.83 17.06 20.59
N SER A 580 1.23 18.32 20.40
CA SER A 580 2.62 18.59 19.99
C SER A 580 3.62 18.20 21.07
N GLU A 581 4.72 17.60 20.64
CA GLU A 581 5.80 17.15 21.52
C GLU A 581 7.01 18.06 21.40
N SER A 582 7.80 18.12 22.46
CA SER A 582 9.05 18.88 22.44
C SER A 582 10.07 18.22 23.33
N ILE A 583 11.30 18.11 22.83
CA ILE A 583 12.44 17.72 23.63
C ILE A 583 13.42 18.88 23.72
N ARG A 584 14.09 18.98 24.87
CA ARG A 584 15.19 19.92 25.12
C ARG A 584 16.32 19.18 25.82
N ARG A 585 17.54 19.29 25.29
CA ARG A 585 18.72 18.69 25.91
C ARG A 585 19.96 19.54 25.66
N PHE A 586 20.80 19.67 26.68
CA PHE A 586 22.14 20.21 26.51
C PHE A 586 23.05 19.12 25.93
N LEU A 587 23.69 19.40 24.79
CA LEU A 587 24.54 18.46 24.08
C LEU A 587 25.98 18.93 24.11
N ASP A 588 26.90 17.99 24.22
CA ASP A 588 28.32 18.22 23.95
C ASP A 588 28.64 18.04 22.46
N ALA A 589 29.82 18.49 22.03
CA ALA A 589 30.30 18.22 20.68
C ALA A 589 30.26 16.71 20.38
N GLY A 590 29.69 16.33 19.23
CA GLY A 590 29.51 14.93 18.87
C GLY A 590 28.45 14.70 17.79
N ASN A 591 28.20 13.41 17.52
CA ASN A 591 27.16 12.94 16.60
C ASN A 591 25.96 12.47 17.41
N TYR A 592 24.77 12.74 16.88
CA TYR A 592 23.49 12.46 17.52
C TYR A 592 22.49 11.99 16.48
N TYR A 593 21.47 11.29 16.95
CA TYR A 593 20.34 10.84 16.16
C TYR A 593 19.04 11.34 16.78
N LEU A 594 18.09 11.72 15.95
CA LEU A 594 16.72 11.97 16.35
C LEU A 594 15.85 10.89 15.71
N GLN A 595 14.91 10.35 16.49
CA GLN A 595 13.97 9.35 16.02
C GLN A 595 12.55 9.85 16.26
N VAL A 596 11.73 9.83 15.22
CA VAL A 596 10.27 9.95 15.31
C VAL A 596 9.68 8.55 15.13
N MET A 597 8.73 8.16 15.98
CA MET A 597 8.22 6.78 16.07
C MET A 597 6.70 6.77 16.00
N SER A 598 6.13 5.86 15.22
CA SER A 598 4.68 5.59 15.25
C SER A 598 4.28 5.02 16.61
N TYR A 599 3.26 5.61 17.26
CA TYR A 599 2.71 5.05 18.49
C TYR A 599 1.61 4.03 18.17
N ASN A 600 1.83 2.78 18.58
CA ASN A 600 0.90 1.65 18.35
C ASN A 600 0.51 1.48 16.87
N ASN A 601 1.47 1.61 15.95
CA ASN A 601 1.30 1.49 14.50
C ASN A 601 0.29 2.47 13.89
N GLN A 602 0.01 3.58 14.57
CA GLN A 602 -0.83 4.64 14.03
C GLN A 602 -0.11 5.41 12.93
N THR A 603 -0.87 5.75 11.89
CA THR A 603 -0.40 6.68 10.86
C THR A 603 -0.46 8.11 11.38
N ALA A 604 0.69 8.78 11.41
CA ALA A 604 0.83 10.15 11.89
C ALA A 604 1.73 10.95 10.95
N ASN A 605 1.14 11.90 10.23
CA ASN A 605 1.90 12.97 9.58
C ASN A 605 2.46 13.88 10.67
N TYR A 606 3.68 14.37 10.51
CA TYR A 606 4.29 15.28 11.45
C TYR A 606 5.14 16.35 10.77
N ASN A 607 5.36 17.44 11.49
CA ASN A 607 6.33 18.47 11.19
C ASN A 607 7.36 18.51 12.31
N LEU A 608 8.59 18.13 11.98
CA LEU A 608 9.74 18.17 12.87
C LEU A 608 10.51 19.47 12.62
N SER A 609 10.75 20.23 13.68
CA SER A 609 11.60 21.42 13.66
C SER A 609 12.61 21.39 14.78
N THR A 610 13.89 21.47 14.43
CA THR A 610 15.00 21.45 15.37
C THR A 610 15.70 22.81 15.46
N ASP A 611 16.22 23.11 16.65
CA ASP A 611 17.07 24.27 16.87
C ASP A 611 18.27 23.89 17.74
N PHE A 612 19.38 24.60 17.55
CA PHE A 612 20.60 24.42 18.31
C PHE A 612 21.22 25.78 18.63
N THR A 613 21.24 26.14 19.90
CA THR A 613 21.88 27.36 20.40
C THR A 613 23.22 27.01 21.04
N PRO A 614 24.36 27.36 20.43
CA PRO A 614 25.67 27.08 21.00
C PRO A 614 25.91 27.89 22.29
N THR A 615 26.30 27.22 23.37
CA THR A 615 26.59 27.86 24.67
C THR A 615 27.51 26.99 25.52
N ALA A 616 28.32 27.61 26.37
CA ALA A 616 29.26 26.91 27.25
C ALA A 616 28.56 26.19 28.42
N SER A 617 27.32 26.55 28.76
CA SER A 617 26.56 25.95 29.86
C SER A 617 25.04 25.98 29.63
N ASP A 618 24.33 25.08 30.30
CA ASP A 618 22.87 24.99 30.26
C ASP A 618 22.22 25.95 31.28
N ASN A 619 21.50 26.95 30.77
CA ASN A 619 20.78 27.95 31.56
C ASN A 619 19.53 27.41 32.27
N LEU A 620 19.04 26.22 31.92
CA LEU A 620 17.94 25.51 32.57
C LEU A 620 18.40 24.16 33.11
N SER A 621 19.68 23.99 33.42
CA SER A 621 20.19 22.73 33.98
C SER A 621 19.45 22.35 35.26
N PHE A 622 19.16 21.06 35.41
CA PHE A 622 18.77 20.47 36.69
C PHE A 622 19.99 19.80 37.33
N SER A 623 20.14 20.01 38.63
CA SER A 623 21.16 19.33 39.42
C SER A 623 20.62 18.97 40.78
N LEU A 624 21.18 17.92 41.37
CA LEU A 624 20.92 17.51 42.74
C LEU A 624 22.23 17.59 43.52
N SER A 625 22.20 18.38 44.60
CA SER A 625 23.37 18.69 45.42
C SER A 625 23.21 18.06 46.81
N PRO A 626 23.95 16.98 47.12
CA PRO A 626 23.85 16.33 48.41
C PRO A 626 24.71 17.02 49.48
N SER A 627 24.20 17.02 50.71
CA SER A 627 24.94 17.36 51.93
C SER A 627 24.94 16.15 52.86
N PHE A 628 26.12 15.61 53.19
CA PHE A 628 26.24 14.36 53.93
C PHE A 628 26.59 14.60 55.42
N ALA A 629 25.92 13.85 56.31
CA ALA A 629 26.35 13.74 57.69
C ALA A 629 27.74 13.09 57.81
N SER A 630 28.49 13.44 58.87
CA SER A 630 29.91 13.08 59.03
C SER A 630 30.23 11.57 59.11
N ASN A 631 29.22 10.75 59.41
CA ASN A 631 29.26 9.30 59.51
C ASN A 631 29.05 8.57 58.16
N ILE A 632 28.76 9.30 57.07
CA ILE A 632 28.58 8.76 55.73
C ILE A 632 29.92 8.85 54.99
N ASN A 633 30.58 7.71 54.79
CA ASN A 633 31.92 7.65 54.20
C ASN A 633 31.90 7.71 52.66
N ALA A 634 33.09 7.73 52.05
CA ALA A 634 33.23 7.80 50.59
C ALA A 634 32.57 6.63 49.84
N THR A 635 32.52 5.43 50.42
CA THR A 635 31.85 4.26 49.82
C THR A 635 30.35 4.47 49.75
N ALA A 636 29.73 4.91 50.85
CA ALA A 636 28.30 5.23 50.88
C ALA A 636 27.97 6.40 49.96
N GLN A 637 28.78 7.46 49.97
CA GLN A 637 28.64 8.62 49.09
C GLN A 637 28.69 8.21 47.60
N ALA A 638 29.56 7.28 47.22
CA ALA A 638 29.64 6.78 45.85
C ALA A 638 28.35 6.06 45.41
N THR A 639 27.75 5.24 46.27
CA THR A 639 26.46 4.58 45.98
C THR A 639 25.32 5.59 45.87
N ILE A 640 25.26 6.57 46.76
CA ILE A 640 24.26 7.66 46.70
C ILE A 640 24.45 8.49 45.43
N GLN A 641 25.70 8.72 45.01
CA GLN A 641 25.99 9.44 43.77
C GLN A 641 25.46 8.72 42.53
N LYS A 642 25.40 7.38 42.52
CA LYS A 642 24.76 6.62 41.43
C LYS A 642 23.26 6.92 41.34
N ALA A 643 22.56 6.92 42.46
CA ALA A 643 21.14 7.30 42.52
C ALA A 643 20.92 8.75 42.06
N ILE A 644 21.80 9.67 42.46
CA ILE A 644 21.76 11.07 42.02
C ILE A 644 21.96 11.17 40.50
N ASN A 645 22.87 10.39 39.92
CA ASN A 645 23.11 10.39 38.48
C ASN A 645 21.90 9.84 37.70
N PHE A 646 21.22 8.82 38.23
CA PHE A 646 19.94 8.36 37.69
C PHE A 646 18.93 9.52 37.61
N TRP A 647 18.69 10.22 38.73
CA TRP A 647 17.74 11.34 38.77
C TRP A 647 18.13 12.54 37.92
N LYS A 648 19.44 12.82 37.77
CA LYS A 648 19.95 13.82 36.82
C LYS A 648 19.66 13.44 35.36
N ASN A 649 19.61 12.14 35.05
CA ASN A 649 19.22 11.68 33.72
C ASN A 649 17.71 11.71 33.51
N ALA A 650 16.95 11.32 34.55
CA ALA A 650 15.49 11.26 34.54
C ALA A 650 14.80 12.63 34.50
N ILE A 651 15.39 13.67 35.09
CA ILE A 651 14.90 15.05 35.00
C ILE A 651 15.71 15.78 33.92
N ALA A 652 15.09 16.00 32.77
CA ALA A 652 15.74 16.48 31.57
C ALA A 652 16.29 17.91 31.71
N TYR A 653 15.53 18.80 32.35
CA TYR A 653 15.88 20.18 32.63
C TYR A 653 14.97 20.78 33.72
N SER A 654 15.35 21.95 34.24
CA SER A 654 14.63 22.70 35.27
C SER A 654 13.17 22.97 34.88
N SER A 655 12.25 22.84 35.83
CA SER A 655 10.86 23.30 35.67
C SER A 655 10.73 24.83 35.77
N PHE A 656 11.77 25.52 36.24
CA PHE A 656 11.82 26.97 36.36
C PHE A 656 12.48 27.62 35.14
N ASN A 657 12.31 28.94 34.99
CA ASN A 657 12.95 29.73 33.93
C ASN A 657 14.45 30.02 34.18
N SER A 658 15.09 29.20 35.01
CA SER A 658 16.52 29.26 35.36
C SER A 658 17.01 27.88 35.81
N ALA A 659 18.32 27.69 35.86
CA ALA A 659 18.92 26.48 36.42
C ALA A 659 18.40 26.20 37.84
N GLN A 660 18.16 24.93 38.13
CA GLN A 660 17.60 24.45 39.39
C GLN A 660 18.60 23.52 40.09
N THR A 661 18.81 23.74 41.37
CA THR A 661 19.55 22.83 42.25
C THR A 661 18.61 22.31 43.32
N PHE A 662 18.33 21.02 43.30
CA PHE A 662 17.63 20.34 44.39
C PHE A 662 18.62 20.05 45.52
N ALA A 663 18.41 20.66 46.69
CA ALA A 663 19.26 20.41 47.85
C ALA A 663 18.82 19.13 48.58
N LEU A 664 19.68 18.11 48.64
CA LEU A 664 19.39 16.84 49.33
C LEU A 664 20.23 16.74 50.60
N THR A 665 19.59 16.70 51.77
CA THR A 665 20.30 16.43 53.03
C THR A 665 20.29 14.93 53.30
N VAL A 666 21.45 14.31 53.50
CA VAL A 666 21.56 12.88 53.78
C VAL A 666 22.04 12.67 55.22
N VAL A 667 21.20 12.01 56.02
CA VAL A 667 21.43 11.81 57.46
C VAL A 667 21.19 10.37 57.88
N GLU A 668 21.78 9.98 59.00
CA GLU A 668 21.38 8.77 59.73
C GLU A 668 20.27 9.12 60.70
N ASP A 669 19.25 8.26 60.79
CA ASP A 669 18.30 8.27 61.91
C ASP A 669 18.39 6.95 62.66
N THR A 670 18.98 7.03 63.85
CA THR A 670 19.16 5.90 64.76
C THR A 670 17.84 5.37 65.36
N SER A 671 16.73 6.11 65.21
CA SER A 671 15.41 5.69 65.68
C SER A 671 14.67 4.79 64.70
N ILE A 672 15.08 4.76 63.42
CA ILE A 672 14.54 3.83 62.42
C ILE A 672 15.00 2.42 62.78
N THR A 673 14.05 1.59 63.21
CA THR A 673 14.28 0.19 63.59
C THR A 673 13.29 -0.73 62.87
N GLY A 674 13.68 -1.99 62.63
CA GLY A 674 12.80 -2.95 61.93
C GLY A 674 13.11 -3.06 60.43
N SER A 675 12.07 -3.13 59.60
CA SER A 675 12.18 -3.41 58.16
C SER A 675 12.41 -2.17 57.27
N THR A 676 12.23 -0.97 57.80
CA THR A 676 12.48 0.28 57.06
C THR A 676 13.97 0.54 56.97
N LEU A 677 14.51 0.57 55.76
CA LEU A 677 15.95 0.74 55.52
C LEU A 677 16.34 2.21 55.33
N ALA A 678 15.48 2.99 54.68
CA ALA A 678 15.65 4.41 54.43
C ALA A 678 14.27 5.10 54.36
N GLN A 679 14.27 6.44 54.33
CA GLN A 679 13.09 7.27 54.11
C GLN A 679 13.46 8.56 53.37
N GLY A 680 12.70 8.91 52.34
CA GLY A 680 12.82 10.16 51.60
C GLY A 680 11.65 11.10 51.86
N ASN A 681 11.94 12.36 52.16
CA ASN A 681 10.94 13.40 52.35
C ASN A 681 11.34 14.68 51.62
N TYR A 682 10.42 15.35 50.95
CA TYR A 682 10.66 16.73 50.52
C TYR A 682 10.60 17.67 51.75
N LEU A 683 11.38 18.74 51.73
CA LEU A 683 11.46 19.72 52.82
C LEU A 683 10.89 21.08 52.41
N THR A 684 11.23 21.54 51.21
CA THR A 684 10.74 22.82 50.67
C THR A 684 10.25 22.65 49.25
N THR A 685 9.28 23.47 48.86
CA THR A 685 8.75 23.54 47.50
C THR A 685 8.78 24.97 46.99
N ALA A 686 8.67 25.13 45.67
CA ALA A 686 8.44 26.41 45.02
C ALA A 686 7.47 26.21 43.84
N THR A 687 6.74 27.27 43.48
CA THR A 687 5.82 27.22 42.35
C THR A 687 6.53 27.60 41.05
N ASP A 688 6.43 26.77 40.03
CA ASP A 688 7.02 27.04 38.72
C ASP A 688 6.20 28.09 37.91
N ALA A 689 6.67 28.41 36.70
CA ALA A 689 5.98 29.38 35.84
C ALA A 689 4.62 28.90 35.31
N LYS A 690 4.35 27.59 35.38
CA LYS A 690 3.09 26.96 34.96
C LYS A 690 2.11 26.74 36.14
N GLY A 691 2.51 27.10 37.36
CA GLY A 691 1.69 26.98 38.56
C GLY A 691 1.85 25.65 39.32
N HIS A 692 2.77 24.79 38.91
CA HIS A 692 3.03 23.52 39.58
C HIS A 692 3.85 23.72 40.85
N ILE A 693 3.57 22.94 41.89
CA ILE A 693 4.34 22.94 43.14
C ILE A 693 5.48 21.93 43.03
N ILE A 694 6.70 22.42 42.83
CA ILE A 694 7.88 21.60 42.59
C ILE A 694 8.77 21.57 43.83
N PRO A 695 9.21 20.39 44.31
CA PRO A 695 10.20 20.28 45.37
C PRO A 695 11.55 20.93 45.02
N THR A 696 12.09 21.69 45.97
CA THR A 696 13.39 22.39 45.83
C THR A 696 14.43 21.88 46.82
N SER A 697 14.02 21.20 47.88
CA SER A 697 14.93 20.47 48.77
C SER A 697 14.24 19.26 49.40
N GLY A 698 15.05 18.31 49.86
CA GLY A 698 14.59 17.09 50.52
C GLY A 698 15.61 16.53 51.50
N GLN A 699 15.20 15.49 52.23
CA GLN A 699 16.01 14.73 53.15
C GLN A 699 15.92 13.24 52.80
N LEU A 700 17.08 12.60 52.72
CA LEU A 700 17.23 11.16 52.69
C LEU A 700 17.74 10.69 54.05
N THR A 701 16.93 9.95 54.75
CA THR A 701 17.22 9.41 56.07
C THR A 701 17.55 7.93 55.97
N LEU A 702 18.70 7.51 56.49
CA LEU A 702 19.17 6.13 56.44
C LEU A 702 19.10 5.50 57.84
N SER A 703 18.59 4.28 57.95
CA SER A 703 18.72 3.51 59.19
C SER A 703 20.19 3.16 59.46
N SER A 704 20.56 2.98 60.73
CA SER A 704 21.93 2.58 61.09
C SER A 704 22.37 1.28 60.40
N SER A 705 21.45 0.33 60.25
CA SER A 705 21.73 -0.97 59.61
C SER A 705 22.04 -0.82 58.11
N TYR A 706 21.29 0.03 57.42
CA TYR A 706 21.47 0.26 56.00
C TYR A 706 22.71 1.13 55.72
N LEU A 707 22.93 2.18 56.53
CA LEU A 707 24.15 2.99 56.43
C LEU A 707 25.42 2.15 56.65
N ASN A 708 25.42 1.23 57.62
CA ASN A 708 26.54 0.32 57.81
C ASN A 708 26.80 -0.55 56.56
N THR A 709 25.74 -1.01 55.89
CA THR A 709 25.84 -1.75 54.62
C THR A 709 26.46 -0.88 53.53
N LEU A 710 25.95 0.33 53.31
CA LEU A 710 26.47 1.26 52.30
C LEU A 710 27.93 1.69 52.57
N ASN A 711 28.31 1.84 53.84
CA ASN A 711 29.67 2.20 54.23
C ASN A 711 30.69 1.07 54.01
N THR A 712 30.24 -0.19 53.96
CA THR A 712 31.11 -1.38 53.93
C THR A 712 31.12 -2.09 52.59
N VAL A 713 29.99 -2.12 51.88
CA VAL A 713 29.83 -2.80 50.60
C VAL A 713 30.10 -1.83 49.46
N ALA A 714 31.26 -1.98 48.82
CA ALA A 714 31.53 -1.30 47.57
C ALA A 714 30.55 -1.79 46.50
N ASN A 715 30.16 -0.92 45.57
CA ASN A 715 29.33 -1.29 44.43
C ASN A 715 27.92 -1.83 44.76
N TYR A 716 27.35 -1.40 45.89
CA TYR A 716 25.97 -1.69 46.25
C TYR A 716 24.98 -1.11 45.22
N THR A 717 23.83 -1.76 45.02
CA THR A 717 22.78 -1.29 44.10
C THR A 717 22.05 -0.08 44.68
N PRO A 718 21.78 0.97 43.88
CA PRO A 718 21.20 2.20 44.38
C PRO A 718 19.67 2.19 44.51
N ASP A 719 18.99 1.07 44.25
CA ASP A 719 17.53 0.95 44.05
C ASP A 719 16.69 1.60 45.16
N ILE A 720 16.96 1.25 46.43
CA ILE A 720 16.28 1.84 47.59
C ILE A 720 16.55 3.35 47.66
N ILE A 721 17.77 3.78 47.33
CA ILE A 721 18.13 5.20 47.37
C ILE A 721 17.42 5.95 46.24
N ILE A 722 17.27 5.34 45.06
CA ILE A 722 16.49 5.89 43.96
C ILE A 722 15.03 6.05 44.37
N HIS A 723 14.42 5.02 44.96
CA HIS A 723 13.07 5.05 45.51
C HIS A 723 12.87 6.22 46.48
N GLU A 724 13.72 6.32 47.51
CA GLU A 724 13.57 7.36 48.53
C GLU A 724 13.83 8.77 47.98
N ILE A 725 14.81 8.93 47.09
CA ILE A 725 15.00 10.24 46.41
C ILE A 725 13.76 10.57 45.57
N GLY A 726 13.07 9.58 45.00
CA GLY A 726 11.78 9.76 44.34
C GLY A 726 10.74 10.42 45.24
N HIS A 727 10.55 9.92 46.46
CA HIS A 727 9.67 10.56 47.46
C HIS A 727 10.14 11.97 47.82
N ALA A 728 11.45 12.20 47.96
CA ALA A 728 12.00 13.54 48.19
C ALA A 728 11.74 14.51 47.02
N LEU A 729 11.59 14.00 45.79
CA LEU A 729 11.20 14.74 44.58
C LEU A 729 9.67 14.88 44.43
N GLY A 730 8.90 14.32 45.35
CA GLY A 730 7.43 14.43 45.42
C GLY A 730 6.66 13.28 44.78
N LEU A 731 7.36 12.26 44.27
CA LEU A 731 6.78 11.13 43.56
C LEU A 731 5.84 10.32 44.47
N VAL A 732 4.64 10.00 43.93
CA VAL A 732 3.60 9.18 44.57
C VAL A 732 3.44 9.57 46.05
N GLY A 733 3.12 10.83 46.32
CA GLY A 733 3.08 11.36 47.69
C GLY A 733 1.99 12.42 47.90
N LEU A 734 2.06 13.16 49.01
CA LEU A 734 1.10 14.23 49.34
C LEU A 734 1.03 15.34 48.27
N LEU A 735 2.10 15.57 47.51
CA LEU A 735 2.10 16.54 46.41
C LEU A 735 1.23 16.09 45.23
N ASN A 736 0.95 14.79 45.13
CA ASN A 736 0.04 14.19 44.17
C ASN A 736 -1.38 14.03 44.70
N SER A 737 -1.76 14.68 45.81
CA SER A 737 -3.08 14.47 46.43
C SER A 737 -4.26 14.78 45.49
N SER A 738 -4.06 15.62 44.48
CA SER A 738 -5.06 15.89 43.43
C SER A 738 -5.20 14.74 42.41
N SER A 739 -4.15 13.93 42.23
CA SER A 739 -4.10 12.78 41.34
C SER A 739 -4.44 11.47 42.05
N VAL A 740 -4.46 11.45 43.38
CA VAL A 740 -4.86 10.30 44.20
C VAL A 740 -6.35 10.37 44.54
N ASP A 741 -7.07 9.27 44.33
CA ASP A 741 -8.44 9.06 44.80
C ASP A 741 -8.46 8.06 45.95
N THR A 742 -8.55 8.59 47.17
CA THR A 742 -8.56 7.79 48.41
C THR A 742 -9.86 7.02 48.61
N ALA A 743 -10.96 7.40 47.93
CA ALA A 743 -12.22 6.68 48.03
C ALA A 743 -12.15 5.33 47.30
N THR A 744 -11.38 5.26 46.22
CA THR A 744 -11.20 4.06 45.40
C THR A 744 -9.85 3.37 45.61
N GLY A 745 -8.90 4.01 46.31
CA GLY A 745 -7.56 3.47 46.50
C GLY A 745 -6.73 3.48 45.23
N THR A 746 -6.95 4.46 44.36
CA THR A 746 -6.30 4.54 43.04
C THR A 746 -5.64 5.88 42.77
N TYR A 747 -4.64 5.86 41.88
CA TYR A 747 -4.18 7.05 41.19
C TYR A 747 -5.02 7.23 39.92
N LYS A 748 -5.46 8.45 39.65
CA LYS A 748 -6.46 8.76 38.64
C LYS A 748 -6.02 8.35 37.23
N ALA A 749 -6.97 7.83 36.46
CA ALA A 749 -6.75 7.41 35.08
C ALA A 749 -6.34 8.55 34.14
N ASN A 750 -6.88 9.76 34.35
CA ASN A 750 -6.69 10.90 33.47
C ASN A 750 -5.37 11.65 33.73
N THR A 751 -4.27 10.90 33.76
CA THR A 751 -2.91 11.36 34.09
C THR A 751 -1.90 10.74 33.11
N TYR A 752 -0.67 11.25 33.06
CA TYR A 752 0.40 10.60 32.30
C TYR A 752 0.68 9.20 32.86
N ALA A 753 0.69 9.05 34.19
CA ALA A 753 0.84 7.75 34.83
C ALA A 753 -0.28 6.78 34.42
N GLY A 754 -1.53 7.25 34.36
CA GLY A 754 -2.67 6.43 33.95
C GLY A 754 -2.60 5.97 32.49
N TRP A 755 -2.00 6.77 31.60
CA TRP A 755 -1.65 6.35 30.24
C TRP A 755 -0.57 5.27 30.24
N ALA A 756 0.55 5.51 30.92
CA ALA A 756 1.65 4.55 31.03
C ALA A 756 1.19 3.21 31.64
N TYR A 757 0.25 3.24 32.59
CA TYR A 757 -0.34 2.02 33.12
C TYR A 757 -1.26 1.31 32.12
N GLY A 758 -2.05 2.06 31.35
CA GLY A 758 -2.83 1.50 30.24
C GLY A 758 -1.97 0.78 29.21
N GLU A 759 -0.81 1.37 28.87
CA GLU A 759 0.20 0.76 27.99
C GLU A 759 0.78 -0.52 28.60
N LEU A 760 1.17 -0.48 29.88
CA LEU A 760 1.64 -1.65 30.60
C LEU A 760 0.61 -2.79 30.66
N ARG A 761 -0.68 -2.47 30.58
CA ARG A 761 -1.78 -3.44 30.49
C ARG A 761 -2.11 -3.89 29.07
N GLY A 762 -1.50 -3.28 28.04
CA GLY A 762 -1.84 -3.49 26.64
C GLY A 762 -3.21 -2.90 26.24
N THR A 763 -3.86 -2.10 27.10
CA THR A 763 -5.15 -1.48 26.79
C THR A 763 -5.02 -0.16 26.04
N PHE A 764 -3.81 0.42 25.99
CA PHE A 764 -3.48 1.69 25.32
C PHE A 764 -4.53 2.78 25.59
N SER A 765 -4.98 2.88 26.84
CA SER A 765 -6.05 3.75 27.29
C SER A 765 -5.87 4.13 28.75
N GLN A 766 -6.24 5.36 29.09
CA GLN A 766 -6.17 5.89 30.46
C GLN A 766 -6.80 4.93 31.47
N THR A 767 -5.98 4.39 32.37
CA THR A 767 -6.41 3.39 33.36
C THR A 767 -6.05 3.85 34.76
N ALA A 768 -6.98 3.74 35.70
CA ALA A 768 -6.74 4.06 37.11
C ALA A 768 -5.75 3.04 37.72
N ILE A 769 -4.76 3.54 38.46
CA ILE A 769 -3.62 2.74 38.92
C ILE A 769 -3.88 2.31 40.37
N PRO A 770 -3.87 1.02 40.69
CA PRO A 770 -4.03 0.56 42.06
C PRO A 770 -2.88 1.03 42.97
N MET A 771 -3.22 1.61 44.11
CA MET A 771 -2.24 2.05 45.11
C MET A 771 -2.25 1.12 46.34
N THR A 772 -1.15 1.12 47.08
CA THR A 772 -1.09 0.42 48.37
C THR A 772 -2.13 1.01 49.33
N THR A 773 -2.90 0.15 50.00
CA THR A 773 -3.92 0.52 51.00
C THR A 773 -3.97 -0.52 52.11
N GLY A 774 -4.29 -0.10 53.35
CA GLY A 774 -4.49 -1.00 54.49
C GLY A 774 -3.21 -1.50 55.17
N ILE A 775 -2.04 -0.98 54.80
CA ILE A 775 -0.73 -1.30 55.41
C ILE A 775 -0.41 -0.29 56.53
N GLY A 776 -0.75 0.99 56.34
CA GLY A 776 -0.57 2.06 57.31
C GLY A 776 -0.15 3.38 56.68
N GLU A 777 -0.17 4.47 57.45
CA GLU A 777 0.08 5.85 56.97
C GLU A 777 1.43 6.02 56.24
N GLY A 778 2.44 5.22 56.60
CA GLY A 778 3.76 5.22 55.95
C GLY A 778 3.84 4.41 54.64
N SER A 779 2.74 3.86 54.15
CA SER A 779 2.71 3.10 52.89
C SER A 779 1.45 3.33 52.05
N ASP A 780 0.33 3.60 52.70
CA ASP A 780 -0.96 3.81 52.06
C ASP A 780 -0.94 5.08 51.20
N TYR A 781 -1.41 4.95 49.94
CA TYR A 781 -1.54 6.04 48.96
C TYR A 781 -0.23 6.75 48.56
N ILE A 782 0.92 6.24 49.01
CA ILE A 782 2.23 6.76 48.63
C ILE A 782 3.11 5.73 47.90
N HIS A 783 2.58 4.54 47.63
CA HIS A 783 3.25 3.52 46.83
C HIS A 783 2.29 2.89 45.83
N TRP A 784 2.84 2.37 44.74
CA TRP A 784 2.10 1.45 43.88
C TRP A 784 1.76 0.17 44.65
N LYS A 785 0.64 -0.45 44.28
CA LYS A 785 0.19 -1.69 44.92
C LYS A 785 1.11 -2.85 44.58
N GLU A 786 1.87 -3.35 45.54
CA GLU A 786 2.85 -4.44 45.35
C GLU A 786 2.22 -5.67 44.68
N GLU A 787 0.97 -6.04 45.01
CA GLU A 787 0.32 -7.21 44.43
C GLU A 787 0.05 -7.07 42.92
N VAL A 788 0.10 -5.84 42.40
CA VAL A 788 -0.11 -5.50 40.99
C VAL A 788 1.21 -5.22 40.28
N PHE A 789 2.17 -4.59 40.97
CA PHE A 789 3.40 -4.07 40.34
C PHE A 789 4.68 -4.81 40.75
N GLY A 790 4.64 -5.71 41.74
CA GLY A 790 5.77 -6.54 42.14
C GLY A 790 7.06 -5.74 42.31
N SER A 791 8.09 -6.06 41.52
CA SER A 791 9.41 -5.43 41.59
C SER A 791 9.51 -4.06 40.91
N GLU A 792 8.42 -3.31 40.74
CA GLU A 792 8.50 -1.89 40.36
C GLU A 792 9.10 -1.09 41.53
N THR A 793 10.01 -0.16 41.23
CA THR A 793 10.82 0.50 42.27
C THR A 793 9.98 1.25 43.31
N MET A 794 8.81 1.81 42.97
CA MET A 794 7.95 2.61 43.84
C MET A 794 6.83 1.81 44.54
N THR A 795 6.97 0.49 44.65
CA THR A 795 6.12 -0.33 45.53
C THR A 795 6.62 -0.31 46.98
N HIS A 796 5.79 -0.78 47.92
CA HIS A 796 6.07 -0.65 49.37
C HIS A 796 7.00 -1.74 49.95
N ILE A 797 7.35 -2.81 49.21
CA ILE A 797 8.26 -3.87 49.69
C ILE A 797 9.43 -4.07 48.73
N THR A 798 10.50 -3.30 48.89
CA THR A 798 11.77 -3.54 48.19
C THR A 798 12.58 -4.66 48.87
N LYS A 799 12.17 -5.93 48.71
CA LYS A 799 12.93 -7.09 49.24
C LYS A 799 13.70 -7.83 48.13
N GLY A 800 14.92 -7.39 47.87
CA GLY A 800 16.03 -8.24 47.40
C GLY A 800 15.97 -8.80 45.97
N ALA A 801 14.95 -8.48 45.17
CA ALA A 801 14.97 -8.65 43.72
C ALA A 801 15.49 -7.36 43.06
N ALA A 802 16.10 -7.46 41.88
CA ALA A 802 16.42 -6.29 41.07
C ALA A 802 15.10 -5.57 40.72
N SER A 803 14.89 -4.36 41.24
CA SER A 803 13.72 -3.57 40.92
C SER A 803 13.96 -2.75 39.66
N SER A 804 12.91 -2.42 38.92
CA SER A 804 13.00 -1.52 37.75
C SER A 804 12.26 -0.23 38.04
N PHE A 805 12.88 0.90 37.74
CA PHE A 805 12.22 2.20 37.80
C PHE A 805 11.52 2.45 36.48
N SER A 806 10.22 2.18 36.45
CA SER A 806 9.46 2.08 35.21
C SER A 806 9.06 3.44 34.63
N GLN A 807 8.62 3.41 33.37
CA GLN A 807 7.98 4.56 32.71
C GLN A 807 6.73 5.05 33.46
N LEU A 808 6.01 4.16 34.16
CA LEU A 808 4.87 4.51 35.02
C LEU A 808 5.27 5.50 36.12
N SER A 809 6.37 5.20 36.83
CA SER A 809 6.87 6.05 37.91
C SER A 809 7.45 7.38 37.37
N LEU A 810 8.09 7.37 36.20
CA LEU A 810 8.49 8.61 35.52
C LEU A 810 7.29 9.46 35.08
N ALA A 811 6.22 8.82 34.62
CA ALA A 811 5.00 9.50 34.21
C ALA A 811 4.27 10.16 35.40
N ALA A 812 4.28 9.51 36.57
CA ALA A 812 3.79 10.14 37.81
C ALA A 812 4.64 11.32 38.28
N LEU A 813 5.93 11.36 37.93
CA LEU A 813 6.79 12.52 38.15
C LEU A 813 6.43 13.67 37.19
N ARG A 814 6.09 13.32 35.93
CA ARG A 814 5.61 14.27 34.93
C ARG A 814 4.27 14.91 35.34
N ASP A 815 3.36 14.14 35.95
CA ASP A 815 2.10 14.65 36.50
C ASP A 815 2.28 15.77 37.53
N ILE A 816 3.39 15.77 38.27
CA ILE A 816 3.72 16.82 39.27
C ILE A 816 4.16 18.12 38.57
N GLY A 817 4.63 18.05 37.32
CA GLY A 817 5.15 19.19 36.56
C GLY A 817 6.67 19.15 36.34
N TRP A 818 7.36 18.05 36.66
CA TRP A 818 8.76 17.87 36.29
C TRP A 818 8.90 17.69 34.77
N ASN A 819 10.00 18.20 34.20
CA ASN A 819 10.37 17.91 32.81
C ASN A 819 11.16 16.62 32.77
N VAL A 820 10.47 15.52 32.47
CA VAL A 820 11.00 14.16 32.56
C VAL A 820 11.64 13.74 31.23
N ASN A 821 12.67 12.89 31.32
CA ASN A 821 13.20 12.11 30.22
C ASN A 821 12.73 10.66 30.38
N PHE A 822 11.76 10.23 29.57
CA PHE A 822 11.24 8.86 29.62
C PHE A 822 12.28 7.82 29.18
N GLY A 823 13.34 8.22 28.48
CA GLY A 823 14.47 7.35 28.14
C GLY A 823 15.31 6.90 29.34
N ALA A 824 15.11 7.52 30.51
CA ALA A 824 15.69 7.05 31.76
C ALA A 824 14.90 5.90 32.40
N ALA A 825 13.72 5.55 31.86
CA ALA A 825 12.95 4.42 32.34
C ALA A 825 13.78 3.15 32.18
N GLN A 826 13.71 2.28 33.19
CA GLN A 826 14.20 0.94 33.06
C GLN A 826 13.15 0.04 32.44
N PRO A 827 13.61 -0.99 31.71
CA PRO A 827 12.77 -2.08 31.28
C PRO A 827 11.90 -2.62 32.42
N TYR A 828 10.59 -2.61 32.20
CA TYR A 828 9.62 -3.06 33.18
C TYR A 828 8.34 -3.55 32.50
N SER A 829 7.87 -4.71 32.92
CA SER A 829 6.58 -5.28 32.56
C SER A 829 5.78 -5.53 33.84
N LEU A 830 4.45 -5.48 33.75
CA LEU A 830 3.63 -5.90 34.89
C LEU A 830 3.95 -7.35 35.24
N PRO A 831 3.98 -7.71 36.53
CA PRO A 831 3.94 -9.10 36.94
C PRO A 831 2.75 -9.80 36.26
N LEU A 832 3.03 -10.59 35.22
CA LEU A 832 2.16 -11.66 34.74
C LEU A 832 1.80 -12.44 35.99
N GLY A 833 0.52 -12.70 36.27
CA GLY A 833 0.05 -13.05 37.62
C GLY A 833 0.76 -14.25 38.26
N GLY A 834 1.94 -14.05 38.86
CA GLY A 834 2.93 -15.07 39.23
C GLY A 834 4.29 -14.79 38.59
N THR A 835 5.31 -14.52 39.41
CA THR A 835 6.73 -14.32 39.05
C THR A 835 7.14 -14.91 37.69
N GLN A 836 7.43 -14.10 36.67
CA GLN A 836 8.67 -14.06 35.86
C GLN A 836 8.54 -13.04 34.70
N SER A 837 9.49 -12.12 34.58
CA SER A 837 9.73 -11.24 33.41
C SER A 837 10.74 -11.85 32.42
N SER A 838 10.88 -13.18 32.43
CA SER A 838 11.97 -13.91 31.80
C SER A 838 11.47 -14.80 30.66
N LEU A 839 12.12 -14.65 29.50
CA LEU A 839 11.93 -15.45 28.31
C LEU A 839 12.53 -16.86 28.43
N ALA A 840 13.13 -17.20 29.58
CA ALA A 840 13.80 -18.48 29.81
C ALA A 840 12.83 -19.69 29.88
N ASN A 841 11.53 -19.45 30.04
CA ASN A 841 10.49 -20.49 30.04
C ASN A 841 9.95 -20.77 28.63
N VAL A 842 10.84 -20.90 27.63
CA VAL A 842 10.45 -21.32 26.29
C VAL A 842 9.88 -22.73 26.35
N VAL A 843 8.57 -22.86 26.14
CA VAL A 843 7.89 -24.16 26.12
C VAL A 843 8.08 -24.83 24.76
N TYR A 844 8.21 -24.03 23.69
CA TYR A 844 8.37 -24.52 22.32
C TYR A 844 9.41 -23.71 21.54
N ASN A 845 10.49 -24.40 21.15
CA ASN A 845 11.46 -23.90 20.19
C ASN A 845 11.06 -24.35 18.79
N TYR A 846 10.71 -23.40 17.92
CA TYR A 846 10.44 -23.72 16.53
C TYR A 846 11.75 -24.06 15.79
N ASN A 847 11.67 -25.00 14.85
CA ASN A 847 12.83 -25.53 14.11
C ASN A 847 13.95 -26.13 15.00
N ASN A 848 13.60 -26.66 16.18
CA ASN A 848 14.57 -27.12 17.19
C ASN A 848 15.58 -26.03 17.63
N GLY A 849 15.22 -24.75 17.52
CA GLY A 849 16.12 -23.64 17.84
C GLY A 849 17.14 -23.32 16.73
N ASN A 850 16.96 -23.85 15.52
CA ASN A 850 17.78 -23.46 14.36
C ASN A 850 17.22 -22.19 13.71
N VAL A 851 18.12 -21.27 13.36
CA VAL A 851 17.83 -20.03 12.62
C VAL A 851 17.00 -20.31 11.37
N VAL A 852 15.88 -19.61 11.20
CA VAL A 852 15.09 -19.65 9.97
C VAL A 852 15.84 -18.88 8.88
N ALA A 853 16.39 -19.59 7.89
CA ALA A 853 17.13 -18.97 6.79
C ALA A 853 16.22 -18.17 5.86
N ALA A 854 16.73 -17.06 5.31
CA ALA A 854 16.03 -16.26 4.32
C ALA A 854 15.52 -17.14 3.16
N GLY A 855 14.24 -17.00 2.80
CA GLY A 855 13.60 -17.78 1.73
C GLY A 855 12.87 -19.06 2.17
N THR A 856 13.03 -19.54 3.41
CA THR A 856 12.50 -20.85 3.82
C THR A 856 11.09 -20.81 4.42
N SER A 857 10.19 -21.69 3.94
CA SER A 857 8.80 -21.80 4.41
C SER A 857 8.67 -22.75 5.60
N PHE A 858 7.97 -22.33 6.65
CA PHE A 858 7.63 -23.23 7.74
C PHE A 858 6.12 -23.18 8.05
N THR A 859 5.50 -24.36 8.16
CA THR A 859 4.10 -24.51 8.59
C THR A 859 4.11 -25.31 9.90
N GLY A 860 3.87 -24.63 11.02
CA GLY A 860 3.71 -25.27 12.33
C GLY A 860 2.33 -25.91 12.50
N GLY A 861 2.27 -27.12 13.06
CA GLY A 861 1.06 -27.93 13.22
C GLY A 861 0.12 -27.52 14.37
N TYR A 862 -0.96 -28.29 14.52
CA TYR A 862 -2.01 -28.13 15.53
C TYR A 862 -1.48 -28.26 16.97
N TYR A 863 -1.74 -27.27 17.82
CA TYR A 863 -1.52 -27.36 19.27
C TYR A 863 -2.87 -27.19 19.97
N SER A 864 -3.19 -28.05 20.93
CA SER A 864 -4.39 -27.98 21.76
C SER A 864 -3.96 -28.04 23.22
N HIS A 865 -3.95 -26.88 23.90
CA HIS A 865 -3.49 -26.76 25.28
C HIS A 865 -4.32 -25.74 26.06
N VAL A 866 -4.25 -25.82 27.39
CA VAL A 866 -4.92 -24.94 28.34
C VAL A 866 -3.97 -23.81 28.76
N VAL A 867 -4.41 -22.55 28.69
CA VAL A 867 -3.80 -21.41 29.42
C VAL A 867 -4.65 -21.16 30.67
N ASN A 868 -4.03 -21.07 31.85
CA ASN A 868 -4.71 -20.77 33.12
C ASN A 868 -3.76 -20.04 34.10
N SER A 869 -4.27 -19.67 35.27
CA SER A 869 -3.56 -18.88 36.29
C SER A 869 -2.38 -19.57 36.99
N GLU A 870 -2.13 -20.86 36.71
CA GLU A 870 -0.94 -21.59 37.20
C GLU A 870 0.14 -21.75 36.11
N PHE A 871 -0.21 -21.50 34.84
CA PHE A 871 0.68 -21.58 33.67
C PHE A 871 0.37 -20.39 32.74
N THR A 872 0.67 -19.19 33.22
CA THR A 872 0.17 -17.92 32.68
C THR A 872 0.67 -17.61 31.28
N ASP A 873 1.87 -18.10 30.92
CA ASP A 873 2.58 -17.66 29.71
C ASP A 873 3.18 -18.88 29.00
N ARG A 874 2.77 -19.11 27.74
CA ARG A 874 3.42 -20.12 26.88
C ARG A 874 4.18 -19.41 25.79
N LEU A 875 5.48 -19.20 26.04
CA LEU A 875 6.36 -18.56 25.08
C LEU A 875 6.72 -19.49 23.92
N HIS A 876 6.47 -18.98 22.72
CA HIS A 876 6.76 -19.58 21.45
C HIS A 876 7.94 -18.84 20.80
N HIS A 877 9.10 -19.47 20.75
CA HIS A 877 10.34 -18.83 20.28
C HIS A 877 10.58 -19.05 18.78
N ILE A 878 10.83 -17.96 18.07
CA ILE A 878 11.11 -17.89 16.62
C ILE A 878 12.37 -17.05 16.41
N GLN A 879 13.36 -17.58 15.68
CA GLN A 879 14.57 -16.84 15.34
C GLN A 879 14.63 -16.55 13.83
N LEU A 880 14.64 -15.28 13.45
CA LEU A 880 14.75 -14.83 12.05
C LEU A 880 16.21 -14.61 11.67
N GLY A 881 16.66 -15.23 10.57
CA GLY A 881 18.03 -15.07 10.04
C GLY A 881 18.22 -13.90 9.06
N GLY A 882 17.19 -13.10 8.82
CA GLY A 882 17.14 -11.98 7.88
C GLY A 882 15.82 -11.21 8.06
N THR A 883 15.57 -10.18 7.24
CA THR A 883 14.28 -9.48 7.28
C THR A 883 13.15 -10.44 6.91
N GLY A 884 12.02 -10.40 7.64
CA GLY A 884 10.96 -11.39 7.47
C GLY A 884 9.58 -10.94 7.91
N THR A 885 8.61 -11.83 7.72
CA THR A 885 7.22 -11.65 8.15
C THR A 885 6.84 -12.69 9.19
N ILE A 886 6.22 -12.26 10.29
CA ILE A 886 5.58 -13.11 11.29
C ILE A 886 4.07 -12.88 11.22
N SER A 887 3.33 -13.88 10.75
CA SER A 887 1.86 -13.90 10.77
C SER A 887 1.37 -15.01 11.68
N VAL A 888 0.61 -14.65 12.71
CA VAL A 888 0.10 -15.58 13.71
C VAL A 888 -1.39 -15.34 13.90
N THR A 889 -2.15 -16.43 13.96
CA THR A 889 -3.57 -16.39 14.29
C THR A 889 -3.86 -17.37 15.42
N LEU A 890 -4.53 -16.89 16.47
CA LEU A 890 -5.05 -17.64 17.59
C LEU A 890 -6.54 -17.90 17.38
N ASN A 891 -6.90 -19.15 17.10
CA ASN A 891 -8.26 -19.53 16.66
C ASN A 891 -8.86 -20.52 17.66
N ASN A 892 -10.18 -20.73 17.57
CA ASN A 892 -10.92 -21.70 18.39
C ASN A 892 -10.86 -21.44 19.90
N LEU A 893 -10.82 -20.17 20.31
CA LEU A 893 -10.87 -19.79 21.72
C LEU A 893 -12.16 -20.28 22.38
N THR A 894 -12.03 -20.95 23.53
CA THR A 894 -13.17 -21.32 24.38
C THR A 894 -13.41 -20.35 25.54
N ALA A 895 -12.47 -19.44 25.78
CA ALA A 895 -12.53 -18.33 26.73
C ALA A 895 -11.52 -17.24 26.33
N ASN A 896 -11.56 -16.08 27.00
CA ASN A 896 -10.73 -14.92 26.65
C ASN A 896 -9.25 -15.24 26.79
N ALA A 897 -8.51 -15.10 25.71
CA ALA A 897 -7.06 -15.21 25.67
C ALA A 897 -6.53 -14.24 24.63
N ASP A 898 -5.47 -13.55 25.00
CA ASP A 898 -4.82 -12.51 24.22
C ASP A 898 -3.43 -13.01 23.82
N MET A 899 -2.77 -12.28 22.92
CA MET A 899 -1.41 -12.60 22.49
C MET A 899 -0.56 -11.38 22.24
N SER A 900 0.74 -11.49 22.51
CA SER A 900 1.74 -10.47 22.24
C SER A 900 2.93 -11.04 21.47
N LEU A 901 3.49 -10.26 20.55
CA LEU A 901 4.77 -10.52 19.91
C LEU A 901 5.84 -9.65 20.56
N ILE A 902 6.90 -10.31 21.01
CA ILE A 902 8.04 -9.72 21.69
C ILE A 902 9.27 -9.91 20.79
N TYR A 903 10.01 -8.84 20.55
CA TYR A 903 11.32 -8.86 19.92
C TYR A 903 12.38 -8.61 20.99
N ASP A 904 13.11 -9.66 21.36
CA ASP A 904 14.22 -9.59 22.32
C ASP A 904 15.42 -8.94 21.63
N ALA A 905 15.42 -7.61 21.62
CA ALA A 905 16.31 -6.79 20.80
C ALA A 905 17.76 -6.89 21.29
N ASN A 906 17.94 -7.12 22.59
CA ASN A 906 19.24 -7.19 23.24
C ASN A 906 19.67 -8.62 23.60
N ASN A 907 18.84 -9.62 23.30
CA ASN A 907 19.07 -11.05 23.54
C ASN A 907 19.38 -11.38 25.01
N ASN A 908 18.83 -10.61 25.94
CA ASN A 908 19.05 -10.81 27.37
C ASN A 908 18.10 -11.86 27.96
N GLY A 909 17.12 -12.33 27.18
CA GLY A 909 16.14 -13.32 27.62
C GLY A 909 15.16 -12.78 28.67
N LEU A 910 14.93 -11.47 28.70
CA LEU A 910 13.92 -10.76 29.48
C LEU A 910 12.98 -10.02 28.52
N ILE A 911 11.80 -9.63 29.01
CA ILE A 911 10.88 -8.78 28.24
C ILE A 911 11.12 -7.34 28.69
N ASP A 912 11.73 -6.54 27.82
CA ASP A 912 12.05 -5.15 28.09
C ASP A 912 11.01 -4.15 27.55
N THR A 913 11.03 -2.92 28.09
CA THR A 913 10.12 -1.86 27.63
C THR A 913 10.41 -1.52 26.16
N GLY A 914 9.40 -1.63 25.31
CA GLY A 914 9.53 -1.41 23.86
C GLY A 914 9.83 -2.68 23.05
N GLU A 915 10.02 -3.83 23.70
CA GLU A 915 10.22 -5.11 23.01
C GLU A 915 8.90 -5.79 22.62
N VAL A 916 7.79 -5.44 23.27
CA VAL A 916 6.45 -5.84 22.80
C VAL A 916 6.14 -4.99 21.57
N ILE A 917 6.25 -5.61 20.39
CA ILE A 917 6.11 -4.94 19.09
C ILE A 917 4.74 -5.16 18.44
N ALA A 918 3.93 -6.08 18.98
CA ALA A 918 2.52 -6.22 18.62
C ALA A 918 1.72 -6.92 19.72
N THR A 919 0.44 -6.59 19.82
CA THR A 919 -0.52 -7.25 20.72
C THR A 919 -1.86 -7.40 20.01
N SER A 920 -2.56 -8.50 20.26
CA SER A 920 -3.94 -8.73 19.84
C SER A 920 -4.74 -9.15 21.08
N ALA A 921 -5.78 -8.37 21.40
CA ALA A 921 -6.55 -8.47 22.64
C ALA A 921 -8.06 -8.27 22.38
N ASN A 922 -8.63 -9.03 21.44
CA ASN A 922 -10.07 -9.05 21.25
C ASN A 922 -10.75 -9.66 22.48
N THR A 923 -12.01 -9.28 22.69
CA THR A 923 -12.77 -9.77 23.84
C THR A 923 -13.52 -11.06 23.52
N GLY A 924 -13.68 -11.91 24.54
CA GLY A 924 -14.51 -13.10 24.50
C GLY A 924 -13.83 -14.30 23.87
N THR A 925 -14.42 -14.87 22.82
CA THR A 925 -13.88 -16.05 22.10
C THR A 925 -13.50 -15.70 20.67
N THR A 926 -13.33 -14.42 20.38
CA THR A 926 -12.94 -13.90 19.08
C THR A 926 -11.50 -14.33 18.77
N SER A 927 -11.16 -14.62 17.52
CA SER A 927 -9.78 -15.01 17.20
C SER A 927 -8.83 -13.83 17.33
N GLU A 928 -7.62 -14.08 17.84
CA GLU A 928 -6.55 -13.09 17.87
C GLU A 928 -5.66 -13.23 16.65
N SER A 929 -5.11 -12.13 16.16
CA SER A 929 -4.16 -12.19 15.06
C SER A 929 -3.28 -10.96 14.96
N PHE A 930 -2.02 -11.17 14.58
CA PHE A 930 -1.15 -10.11 14.09
C PHE A 930 -0.40 -10.59 12.85
N ASN A 931 -0.09 -9.64 11.97
CA ASN A 931 0.65 -9.87 10.74
C ASN A 931 1.67 -8.75 10.54
N LEU A 932 2.92 -9.00 10.92
CA LEU A 932 4.00 -8.02 10.82
C LEU A 932 5.01 -8.44 9.76
N SER A 933 5.34 -7.51 8.87
CA SER A 933 6.34 -7.64 7.80
C SER A 933 7.55 -6.74 8.06
N ASN A 934 8.65 -6.98 7.35
CA ASN A 934 9.90 -6.21 7.47
C ASN A 934 10.53 -6.26 8.88
N LEU A 935 10.22 -7.31 9.63
CA LEU A 935 10.84 -7.56 10.94
C LEU A 935 12.31 -7.84 10.75
N ALA A 936 13.16 -7.26 11.61
CA ALA A 936 14.60 -7.45 11.58
C ALA A 936 15.01 -8.91 11.86
N ALA A 937 16.27 -9.25 11.56
CA ALA A 937 16.83 -10.51 12.02
C ALA A 937 16.98 -10.47 13.56
N GLY A 938 16.63 -11.56 14.24
CA GLY A 938 16.78 -11.68 15.69
C GLY A 938 15.77 -12.63 16.34
N ASN A 939 15.66 -12.56 17.67
CA ASN A 939 14.84 -13.47 18.46
C ASN A 939 13.47 -12.86 18.75
N TYR A 940 12.43 -13.61 18.40
CA TYR A 940 11.05 -13.23 18.60
C TYR A 940 10.35 -14.27 19.47
N TYR A 941 9.49 -13.79 20.36
CA TYR A 941 8.71 -14.62 21.26
C TYR A 941 7.24 -14.24 21.14
N ILE A 942 6.39 -15.24 20.95
CA ILE A 942 4.95 -15.03 21.03
C ILE A 942 4.49 -15.48 22.40
N ASP A 943 3.92 -14.55 23.14
CA ASP A 943 3.27 -14.81 24.40
C ASP A 943 1.76 -14.96 24.19
N VAL A 944 1.15 -15.95 24.83
CA VAL A 944 -0.29 -16.21 24.80
C VAL A 944 -0.76 -16.35 26.24
N TYR A 945 -1.62 -15.42 26.66
CA TYR A 945 -2.01 -15.24 28.05
C TYR A 945 -3.51 -14.99 28.20
N ALA A 946 -4.08 -15.27 29.37
CA ALA A 946 -5.49 -14.98 29.66
C ALA A 946 -5.65 -13.59 30.27
N SER A 947 -6.52 -12.75 29.72
CA SER A 947 -6.60 -11.32 30.03
C SER A 947 -7.58 -10.90 31.13
N ASN A 948 -8.52 -11.77 31.50
CA ASN A 948 -9.52 -11.51 32.56
C ASN A 948 -9.28 -12.37 33.81
N TYR A 949 -8.04 -12.39 34.29
CA TYR A 949 -7.70 -13.12 35.51
C TYR A 949 -7.95 -12.31 36.77
N LEU A 950 -8.46 -11.07 36.70
CA LEU A 950 -8.75 -10.24 37.88
C LEU A 950 -10.20 -9.72 37.86
N ASP A 951 -10.89 -9.78 39.01
CA ASP A 951 -12.18 -9.09 39.17
C ASP A 951 -11.99 -7.56 39.27
N SER A 952 -13.08 -6.81 39.37
CA SER A 952 -13.08 -5.33 39.51
C SER A 952 -12.36 -4.81 40.78
N LEU A 953 -11.92 -5.70 41.66
CA LEU A 953 -11.19 -5.41 42.89
C LEU A 953 -9.73 -5.91 42.82
N GLY A 954 -9.32 -6.53 41.71
CA GLY A 954 -7.97 -7.07 41.53
C GLY A 954 -7.76 -8.47 42.12
N ASN A 955 -8.80 -9.29 42.31
CA ASN A 955 -8.66 -10.66 42.81
C ASN A 955 -8.59 -11.70 41.68
N LYS A 956 -7.74 -12.72 41.83
CA LYS A 956 -7.53 -13.76 40.81
C LYS A 956 -8.80 -14.58 40.48
N LEU A 957 -9.19 -14.66 39.21
CA LEU A 957 -10.27 -15.47 38.63
C LEU A 957 -9.69 -16.69 37.87
N LEU A 958 -10.41 -17.81 37.87
CA LEU A 958 -10.07 -19.01 37.08
C LEU A 958 -10.69 -18.90 35.68
N VAL A 959 -9.85 -18.93 34.64
CA VAL A 959 -10.28 -18.90 33.23
C VAL A 959 -9.62 -20.07 32.48
N ASP A 960 -10.42 -20.97 31.92
CA ASP A 960 -9.96 -22.13 31.14
C ASP A 960 -10.06 -21.82 29.63
N SER A 961 -8.92 -21.57 28.97
CA SER A 961 -8.86 -21.24 27.54
C SER A 961 -8.17 -22.34 26.74
N SER A 962 -8.85 -22.90 25.73
CA SER A 962 -8.26 -23.76 24.69
C SER A 962 -8.16 -23.01 23.37
N TYR A 963 -7.07 -23.20 22.63
CA TYR A 963 -6.75 -22.41 21.45
C TYR A 963 -5.92 -23.19 20.41
N LYS A 964 -5.93 -22.71 19.17
CA LYS A 964 -5.13 -23.21 18.04
C LYS A 964 -4.32 -22.06 17.44
N LEU A 965 -3.00 -22.19 17.42
CA LEU A 965 -2.13 -21.26 16.68
C LEU A 965 -1.94 -21.75 15.24
N ASN A 966 -2.22 -20.89 14.26
CA ASN A 966 -1.84 -21.09 12.86
C ASN A 966 -0.72 -20.10 12.50
N PHE A 967 0.37 -20.63 11.93
CA PHE A 967 1.50 -19.83 11.44
C PHE A 967 1.42 -19.75 9.92
N ASN A 968 1.27 -18.54 9.38
CA ASN A 968 1.42 -18.32 7.94
C ASN A 968 2.78 -17.67 7.69
N LYS A 969 3.59 -18.30 6.84
CA LYS A 969 4.91 -17.82 6.43
C LYS A 969 4.78 -16.73 5.36
N VAL A 970 5.60 -15.69 5.44
CA VAL A 970 6.23 -15.09 4.23
C VAL A 970 7.69 -14.72 4.51
N ALA A 971 8.59 -15.18 3.64
CA ALA A 971 9.94 -14.67 3.47
C ALA A 971 10.43 -15.06 2.06
N SER A 972 10.40 -14.11 1.13
CA SER A 972 11.58 -13.60 0.41
C SER A 972 11.20 -12.40 -0.47
N ALA A 973 12.13 -11.45 -0.52
CA ALA A 973 12.24 -10.25 -1.37
C ALA A 973 11.21 -9.16 -1.13
#